data_AF-A0A6C0EL82-F1
#
_entry.id   AF-A0A6C0EL82-F1
#
_cell.length_a   1.000
_cell.length_b   1.000
_cell.length_c   1.000
_cell.angle_alpha   90.00
_cell.angle_beta   90.00
_cell.angle_gamma   90.00
#
_symmetry.space_group_name_H-M   'P 1'
#
loop_
_entity.id
_entity.type
_entity.pdbx_description
1 polymer ?
#
loop_
_entity_poly.entity_id
_entity_poly.type
_entity_poly.pdbx_seq_one_letter_code
_entity_poly.pdbx_strand_id
1 'polypeptide(L)'
;MVQKLSKEQLRELSEKELKRHVKILQAAGYPIDYGTVKTTASKQKDPLMFYRKMIRTAQKKGPADLESSESEEEKPVTPTKLKVPRSKNECKKNLEMYSLVDIKRLANKHGIEYTNRKQVCDKLAKVLDFDVPKVSRSTPKKADESDVPPKLRSRYSELMKYTAKSKTKEQDLHSFARSLGLVGYTNMSKHNLAIAIAAAEKSGKKPKETVSHSKSRRKHKHKSKRKQPEPEPESEPEPESEPEPESEPETKPEPKTKSKSKSKSKSKSASYDELVDKRLEELQEILKQQGIEDSSSVQSPEEASELIRELGKHRQTCTPKTNYKCASGLSCDISTSPGICIGSGVASKSVHRLDYKGQQIIGGKDAIHALRKKLGLSRYKEPDPFSEEGFKRSSLLKRAMNVSGREKGDFKRMSNKQLEDFIDGFQIHEKKAKKRLIRKLVAETHADESKFSDLSVGELRKRASLIRQQIESEPGAKLSPPDREDIVEALAAWTGRSPSTFKDWSDLDIRQRYDALRSEKAWPSKRKRRKPKEESSEESSEEEKIPLKEESSEESSEEEIPLKKLVKPKKKEESSEESSEEEKIPLKKEESSEESSEEEVPLKELVKPKKEESSEESSEEEKMVPKKESSEESSEEEESGSGEEIAERRKQEKIDVADVERALSDVMAGRKGQIEEFSQVQNTVLKCLGLTSA
;
A
#
# COMPACT_ATOMS: atom_id res chain seq x y z
N MET A 1 -31.59 6.00 -30.88
CA MET A 1 -32.36 5.22 -29.87
C MET A 1 -31.62 3.94 -29.52
N VAL A 2 -31.53 3.56 -28.24
CA VAL A 2 -30.84 2.31 -27.84
C VAL A 2 -31.73 1.10 -28.07
N GLN A 3 -31.23 0.09 -28.79
CA GLN A 3 -31.96 -1.16 -29.03
C GLN A 3 -32.27 -1.87 -27.70
N LYS A 4 -33.57 -2.13 -27.44
CA LYS A 4 -34.01 -2.95 -26.30
C LYS A 4 -33.68 -4.41 -26.59
N LEU A 5 -32.86 -5.01 -25.74
CA LEU A 5 -32.48 -6.41 -25.83
C LEU A 5 -33.46 -7.29 -25.04
N SER A 6 -33.94 -8.37 -25.65
CA SER A 6 -34.74 -9.37 -24.96
C SER A 6 -33.91 -10.16 -23.93
N LYS A 7 -34.60 -10.90 -23.07
CA LYS A 7 -33.93 -11.75 -22.06
C LYS A 7 -33.10 -12.85 -22.72
N GLU A 8 -33.54 -13.34 -23.86
CA GLU A 8 -32.90 -14.36 -24.68
C GLU A 8 -31.64 -13.80 -25.34
N GLN A 9 -31.73 -12.62 -25.98
CA GLN A 9 -30.58 -11.93 -26.57
C GLN A 9 -29.49 -11.66 -25.50
N LEU A 10 -29.88 -11.21 -24.31
CA LEU A 10 -28.94 -10.98 -23.22
C LEU A 10 -28.23 -12.26 -22.74
N ARG A 11 -28.83 -13.45 -22.94
CA ARG A 11 -28.22 -14.75 -22.59
C ARG A 11 -27.18 -15.22 -23.59
N GLU A 12 -27.30 -14.80 -24.84
CA GLU A 12 -26.38 -15.15 -25.93
C GLU A 12 -25.16 -14.24 -25.97
N LEU A 13 -25.27 -13.01 -25.46
CA LEU A 13 -24.14 -12.08 -25.43
C LEU A 13 -23.01 -12.53 -24.48
N SER A 14 -21.79 -12.41 -25.00
CA SER A 14 -20.52 -12.54 -24.29
C SER A 14 -20.30 -11.41 -23.28
N GLU A 15 -19.34 -11.57 -22.36
CA GLU A 15 -19.02 -10.53 -21.37
C GLU A 15 -18.57 -9.21 -22.03
N LYS A 16 -17.83 -9.30 -23.14
CA LYS A 16 -17.36 -8.12 -23.90
C LYS A 16 -18.53 -7.34 -24.48
N GLU A 17 -19.52 -8.03 -25.03
CA GLU A 17 -20.72 -7.42 -25.62
C GLU A 17 -21.64 -6.82 -24.55
N LEU A 18 -21.82 -7.52 -23.42
CA LEU A 18 -22.57 -6.99 -22.29
C LEU A 18 -21.93 -5.71 -21.73
N LYS A 19 -20.60 -5.67 -21.58
CA LYS A 19 -19.87 -4.45 -21.18
C LYS A 19 -20.02 -3.32 -22.19
N ARG A 20 -20.03 -3.63 -23.49
CA ARG A 20 -20.24 -2.64 -24.56
C ARG A 20 -21.66 -2.07 -24.50
N HIS A 21 -22.67 -2.91 -24.32
CA HIS A 21 -24.07 -2.47 -24.23
C HIS A 21 -24.33 -1.60 -22.99
N VAL A 22 -23.68 -1.89 -21.87
CA VAL A 22 -23.76 -1.05 -20.67
C VAL A 22 -23.20 0.35 -20.91
N LYS A 23 -22.08 0.47 -21.65
CA LYS A 23 -21.52 1.77 -22.02
C LYS A 23 -22.46 2.54 -22.97
N ILE A 24 -23.11 1.84 -23.91
CA ILE A 24 -24.09 2.43 -24.82
C ILE A 24 -25.29 2.99 -24.04
N LEU A 25 -25.83 2.22 -23.08
CA LEU A 25 -26.92 2.69 -22.21
C LEU A 25 -26.50 3.91 -21.38
N GLN A 26 -25.29 3.90 -20.81
CA GLN A 26 -24.79 5.05 -20.05
C GLN A 26 -24.66 6.30 -20.92
N ALA A 27 -24.12 6.17 -22.15
CA ALA A 27 -24.01 7.28 -23.10
C ALA A 27 -25.38 7.83 -23.52
N ALA A 28 -26.41 6.99 -23.50
CA ALA A 28 -27.79 7.36 -23.80
C ALA A 28 -28.59 7.86 -22.57
N GLY A 29 -27.92 8.27 -21.49
CA GLY A 29 -28.58 8.88 -20.33
C GLY A 29 -29.34 7.89 -19.42
N TYR A 30 -29.13 6.57 -19.57
CA TYR A 30 -29.70 5.62 -18.63
C TYR A 30 -28.96 5.67 -17.29
N PRO A 31 -29.67 5.52 -16.14
CA PRO A 31 -29.09 5.62 -14.81
C PRO A 31 -28.23 4.40 -14.46
N ILE A 32 -27.00 4.37 -15.00
CA ILE A 32 -26.01 3.32 -14.79
C ILE A 32 -24.71 3.94 -14.29
N ASP A 33 -24.29 3.57 -13.08
CA ASP A 33 -22.99 3.96 -12.54
C ASP A 33 -21.91 2.93 -12.91
N TYR A 34 -21.13 3.22 -13.96
CA TYR A 34 -20.08 2.32 -14.43
C TYR A 34 -18.89 2.17 -13.46
N GLY A 35 -18.70 3.14 -12.55
CA GLY A 35 -17.64 3.11 -11.55
C GLY A 35 -17.87 1.99 -10.53
N THR A 36 -19.10 1.86 -10.04
CA THR A 36 -19.50 0.74 -9.18
C THR A 36 -19.54 -0.58 -9.95
N VAL A 37 -19.87 -0.58 -11.24
CA VAL A 37 -19.93 -1.80 -12.08
C VAL A 37 -18.59 -2.53 -12.15
N LYS A 38 -17.48 -1.84 -12.43
CA LYS A 38 -16.17 -2.52 -12.53
C LYS A 38 -15.75 -3.19 -11.24
N THR A 39 -16.01 -2.55 -10.10
CA THR A 39 -15.57 -3.04 -8.78
C THR A 39 -16.50 -4.09 -8.20
N THR A 40 -17.79 -4.06 -8.54
CA THR A 40 -18.78 -5.03 -8.07
C THR A 40 -18.85 -6.26 -8.95
N ALA A 41 -18.72 -6.12 -10.29
CA ALA A 41 -18.72 -7.25 -11.21
C ALA A 41 -17.56 -8.22 -10.96
N SER A 42 -16.36 -7.72 -10.63
CA SER A 42 -15.19 -8.56 -10.33
C SER A 42 -15.31 -9.32 -9.01
N LYS A 43 -16.25 -8.94 -8.13
CA LYS A 43 -16.51 -9.59 -6.84
C LYS A 43 -17.71 -10.54 -6.89
N GLN A 44 -18.49 -10.50 -7.96
CA GLN A 44 -19.65 -11.38 -8.15
C GLN A 44 -19.18 -12.75 -8.63
N LYS A 45 -19.86 -13.80 -8.15
CA LYS A 45 -19.59 -15.20 -8.54
C LYS A 45 -19.91 -15.46 -10.03
N ASP A 46 -20.80 -14.66 -10.62
CA ASP A 46 -21.18 -14.70 -12.03
C ASP A 46 -21.29 -13.26 -12.58
N PRO A 47 -20.21 -12.74 -13.18
CA PRO A 47 -20.18 -11.40 -13.75
C PRO A 47 -21.22 -11.21 -14.88
N LEU A 48 -21.51 -12.26 -15.67
CA LEU A 48 -22.46 -12.19 -16.78
C LEU A 48 -23.87 -11.93 -16.26
N MET A 49 -24.29 -12.65 -15.21
CA MET A 49 -25.60 -12.43 -14.58
C MET A 49 -25.74 -11.02 -13.99
N PHE A 50 -24.66 -10.45 -13.47
CA PHE A 50 -24.64 -9.07 -12.99
C PHE A 50 -24.90 -8.06 -14.11
N TYR A 51 -24.15 -8.13 -15.22
CA TYR A 51 -24.37 -7.24 -16.36
C TYR A 51 -25.77 -7.40 -16.96
N ARG A 52 -26.25 -8.64 -17.13
CA ARG A 52 -27.61 -8.93 -17.63
C ARG A 52 -28.70 -8.36 -16.74
N LYS A 53 -28.52 -8.38 -15.42
CA LYS A 53 -29.49 -7.81 -14.46
C LYS A 53 -29.51 -6.29 -14.58
N MET A 54 -28.34 -5.68 -14.64
CA MET A 54 -28.20 -4.23 -14.73
C MET A 54 -28.78 -3.67 -16.03
N ILE A 55 -28.48 -4.28 -17.19
CA ILE A 55 -29.04 -3.87 -18.48
C ILE A 55 -30.58 -3.90 -18.43
N ARG A 56 -31.17 -4.98 -17.88
CA ARG A 56 -32.64 -5.08 -17.72
C ARG A 56 -33.20 -4.00 -16.80
N THR A 57 -32.51 -3.68 -15.70
CA THR A 57 -32.94 -2.63 -14.78
C THR A 57 -32.89 -1.25 -15.44
N ALA A 58 -31.83 -0.96 -16.21
CA ALA A 58 -31.72 0.29 -16.96
C ALA A 58 -32.79 0.40 -18.05
N GLN A 59 -32.94 -0.62 -18.89
CA GLN A 59 -33.96 -0.65 -19.94
C GLN A 59 -35.39 -0.54 -19.37
N LYS A 60 -35.64 -1.02 -18.15
CA LYS A 60 -36.92 -0.86 -17.44
C LYS A 60 -37.14 0.56 -16.91
N LYS A 61 -36.08 1.24 -16.47
CA LYS A 61 -36.16 2.61 -15.93
C LYS A 61 -36.30 3.66 -17.03
N GLY A 62 -35.81 3.39 -18.23
CA GLY A 62 -35.73 4.40 -19.30
C GLY A 62 -34.51 5.32 -19.13
N PRO A 63 -34.21 6.15 -20.15
CA PRO A 63 -33.30 7.27 -19.97
C PRO A 63 -33.91 8.24 -18.94
N ALA A 64 -33.07 8.90 -18.14
CA ALA A 64 -33.57 10.02 -17.34
C ALA A 64 -33.95 11.13 -18.33
N ASP A 65 -35.20 11.57 -18.32
CA ASP A 65 -35.65 12.66 -19.20
C ASP A 65 -34.77 13.89 -18.93
N LEU A 66 -34.04 14.30 -19.95
CA LEU A 66 -33.12 15.45 -19.92
C LEU A 66 -33.86 16.79 -20.10
N GLU A 67 -35.20 16.77 -20.16
CA GLU A 67 -36.05 17.93 -20.40
C GLU A 67 -37.03 18.14 -19.24
N SER A 68 -36.58 18.92 -18.26
CA SER A 68 -37.33 20.01 -17.60
C SER A 68 -36.58 20.39 -16.31
N SER A 69 -35.48 21.12 -16.49
CA SER A 69 -34.98 22.04 -15.48
C SER A 69 -35.48 23.44 -15.79
N GLU A 70 -36.80 23.61 -15.86
CA GLU A 70 -37.43 24.92 -15.73
C GLU A 70 -37.76 25.13 -14.25
N SER A 71 -37.08 26.12 -13.67
CA SER A 71 -37.37 26.82 -12.41
C SER A 71 -38.39 26.19 -11.46
N GLU A 72 -37.91 25.36 -10.51
CA GLU A 72 -38.56 25.33 -9.19
C GLU A 72 -38.10 26.57 -8.42
N GLU A 73 -39.04 27.51 -8.23
CA GLU A 73 -38.95 28.62 -7.28
C GLU A 73 -38.37 28.17 -5.93
N GLU A 74 -37.43 28.96 -5.42
CA GLU A 74 -36.88 28.86 -4.08
C GLU A 74 -37.99 28.89 -3.02
N LYS A 75 -38.40 27.71 -2.56
CA LYS A 75 -39.03 27.58 -1.24
C LYS A 75 -37.93 27.70 -0.18
N PRO A 76 -38.20 28.40 0.94
CA PRO A 76 -37.21 28.66 1.97
C PRO A 76 -36.61 27.34 2.46
N VAL A 77 -35.27 27.27 2.47
CA VAL A 77 -34.49 26.17 3.01
C VAL A 77 -34.88 25.98 4.48
N THR A 78 -35.84 25.10 4.72
CA THR A 78 -36.11 24.59 6.05
C THR A 78 -34.87 23.81 6.51
N PRO A 79 -34.39 24.01 7.75
CA PRO A 79 -33.19 23.35 8.23
C PRO A 79 -33.37 21.85 8.08
N THR A 80 -32.47 21.23 7.32
CA THR A 80 -32.48 19.79 7.05
C THR A 80 -32.53 19.08 8.40
N LYS A 81 -33.67 18.45 8.69
CA LYS A 81 -33.90 17.75 9.97
C LYS A 81 -32.75 16.76 10.17
N LEU A 82 -31.87 17.07 11.13
CA LEU A 82 -30.84 16.15 11.62
C LEU A 82 -31.51 14.79 11.81
N LYS A 83 -31.11 13.78 11.02
CA LYS A 83 -31.64 12.43 11.15
C LYS A 83 -31.20 11.91 12.52
N VAL A 84 -32.10 11.95 13.49
CA VAL A 84 -31.84 11.43 14.83
C VAL A 84 -31.82 9.90 14.74
N PRO A 85 -30.77 9.21 15.23
CA PRO A 85 -30.75 7.76 15.25
C PRO A 85 -31.93 7.24 16.07
N ARG A 86 -32.75 6.37 15.47
CA ARG A 86 -34.02 5.89 16.04
C ARG A 86 -33.85 4.69 16.97
N SER A 87 -32.62 4.20 17.15
CA SER A 87 -32.34 3.12 18.09
C SER A 87 -30.88 3.05 18.52
N LYS A 88 -30.64 2.39 19.66
CA LYS A 88 -29.29 2.02 20.13
C LYS A 88 -28.48 1.25 19.08
N ASN A 89 -29.12 0.38 18.30
CA ASN A 89 -28.46 -0.37 17.24
C ASN A 89 -28.12 0.51 16.03
N GLU A 90 -28.88 1.57 15.78
CA GLU A 90 -28.61 2.52 14.70
C GLU A 90 -27.45 3.45 15.07
N CYS A 91 -27.38 3.94 16.32
CA CYS A 91 -26.18 4.65 16.83
C CYS A 91 -24.93 3.75 16.74
N LYS A 92 -25.09 2.44 16.97
CA LYS A 92 -23.98 1.47 17.02
C LYS A 92 -23.54 0.94 15.65
N LYS A 93 -24.47 0.76 14.70
CA LYS A 93 -24.19 0.30 13.33
C LYS A 93 -23.76 1.45 12.41
N ASN A 94 -24.33 2.64 12.62
CA ASN A 94 -24.02 3.83 11.82
C ASN A 94 -22.97 4.71 12.53
N LEU A 95 -22.07 4.07 13.29
CA LEU A 95 -21.01 4.75 14.06
C LEU A 95 -20.01 5.49 13.15
N GLU A 96 -19.96 5.14 11.87
CA GLU A 96 -19.20 5.85 10.83
C GLU A 96 -20.00 6.97 10.16
N MET A 97 -21.33 6.97 10.30
CA MET A 97 -22.23 7.82 9.52
C MET A 97 -22.57 9.15 10.21
N TYR A 98 -22.49 9.21 11.53
CA TYR A 98 -22.63 10.45 12.29
C TYR A 98 -21.25 10.98 12.66
N SER A 99 -20.95 12.24 12.36
CA SER A 99 -19.69 12.83 12.78
C SER A 99 -19.64 12.94 14.31
N LEU A 100 -18.44 13.01 14.88
CA LEU A 100 -18.29 13.21 16.33
C LEU A 100 -18.85 14.57 16.77
N VAL A 101 -18.86 15.55 15.85
CA VAL A 101 -19.43 16.89 16.02
C VAL A 101 -20.95 16.82 16.14
N ASP A 102 -21.63 16.03 15.30
CA ASP A 102 -23.09 15.87 15.35
C ASP A 102 -23.56 15.26 16.67
N ILE A 103 -22.83 14.26 17.18
CA ILE A 103 -23.15 13.60 18.44
C ILE A 103 -22.93 14.55 19.62
N LYS A 104 -21.86 15.37 19.61
CA LYS A 104 -21.64 16.41 20.62
C LYS A 104 -22.74 17.47 20.59
N ARG A 105 -23.15 17.91 19.39
CA ARG A 105 -24.22 18.90 19.22
C ARG A 105 -25.57 18.37 19.72
N LEU A 106 -25.91 17.11 19.41
CA LEU A 106 -27.09 16.42 19.93
C LEU A 106 -27.03 16.25 21.45
N ALA A 107 -25.89 15.86 22.00
CA ALA A 107 -25.70 15.70 23.44
C ALA A 107 -25.93 17.03 24.19
N ASN A 108 -25.31 18.11 23.72
CA ASN A 108 -25.49 19.44 24.30
C ASN A 108 -26.94 19.91 24.21
N LYS A 109 -27.63 19.66 23.08
CA LYS A 109 -29.05 20.02 22.91
C LYS A 109 -29.96 19.34 23.94
N HIS A 110 -29.57 18.17 24.44
CA HIS A 110 -30.32 17.41 25.44
C HIS A 110 -29.72 17.48 26.86
N GLY A 111 -28.79 18.41 27.12
CA GLY A 111 -28.16 18.57 28.43
C GLY A 111 -27.30 17.36 28.85
N ILE A 112 -26.81 16.56 27.90
CA ILE A 112 -25.98 15.40 28.17
C ILE A 112 -24.52 15.79 28.06
N GLU A 113 -23.81 15.77 29.18
CA GLU A 113 -22.36 15.97 29.20
C GLU A 113 -21.62 14.89 28.39
N TYR A 114 -20.70 15.34 27.52
CA TYR A 114 -19.97 14.45 26.63
C TYR A 114 -18.78 13.80 27.32
N THR A 115 -18.96 12.62 27.88
CA THR A 115 -17.88 11.83 28.49
C THR A 115 -17.19 10.93 27.46
N ASN A 116 -17.94 10.03 26.84
CA ASN A 116 -17.50 9.14 25.77
C ASN A 116 -18.66 8.88 24.83
N ARG A 117 -18.37 8.86 23.53
CA ARG A 117 -19.33 8.61 22.43
C ARG A 117 -20.34 7.50 22.73
N LYS A 118 -19.92 6.38 23.33
CA LYS A 118 -20.82 5.25 23.66
C LYS A 118 -21.81 5.60 24.78
N GLN A 119 -21.33 6.23 25.85
CA GLN A 119 -22.17 6.64 26.98
C GLN A 119 -23.15 7.74 26.55
N VAL A 120 -22.70 8.65 25.69
CA VAL A 120 -23.52 9.72 25.14
C VAL A 120 -24.63 9.18 24.23
N CYS A 121 -24.33 8.23 23.32
CA CYS A 121 -25.38 7.52 22.55
C CYS A 121 -26.39 6.82 23.47
N ASP A 122 -25.93 6.16 24.54
CA ASP A 122 -26.80 5.44 25.47
C ASP A 122 -27.68 6.40 26.30
N LYS A 123 -27.17 7.57 26.70
CA LYS A 123 -27.94 8.62 27.37
C LYS A 123 -28.93 9.29 26.40
N LEU A 124 -28.50 9.61 25.17
CA LEU A 124 -29.37 10.17 24.12
C LEU A 124 -30.53 9.22 23.80
N ALA A 125 -30.27 7.92 23.71
CA ALA A 125 -31.31 6.93 23.45
C ALA A 125 -32.37 6.86 24.57
N LYS A 126 -31.99 7.19 25.82
CA LYS A 126 -32.92 7.24 26.96
C LYS A 126 -33.73 8.54 26.97
N VAL A 127 -33.10 9.68 26.72
CA VAL A 127 -33.77 11.00 26.74
C VAL A 127 -34.77 11.15 25.60
N LEU A 128 -34.56 10.44 24.48
CA LEU A 128 -35.46 10.47 23.33
C LEU A 128 -36.65 9.50 23.43
N ASP A 129 -36.93 8.96 24.63
CA ASP A 129 -38.06 8.04 24.92
C ASP A 129 -38.27 6.94 23.87
N PHE A 130 -37.18 6.31 23.47
CA PHE A 130 -37.27 5.05 22.73
C PHE A 130 -37.52 3.92 23.73
N ASP A 131 -38.78 3.74 24.12
CA ASP A 131 -39.25 2.51 24.75
C ASP A 131 -39.09 1.36 23.77
N VAL A 132 -37.88 0.80 23.74
CA VAL A 132 -37.64 -0.49 23.14
C VAL A 132 -38.09 -1.50 24.20
N PRO A 133 -39.23 -2.19 24.03
CA PRO A 133 -39.59 -3.26 24.95
C PRO A 133 -38.39 -4.18 25.07
N LYS A 134 -37.97 -4.44 26.32
CA LYS A 134 -36.95 -5.43 26.64
C LYS A 134 -37.45 -6.80 26.19
N VAL A 135 -37.34 -7.09 24.91
CA VAL A 135 -37.31 -8.47 24.42
C VAL A 135 -36.02 -9.02 24.97
N SER A 136 -36.13 -9.84 26.01
CA SER A 136 -35.08 -10.72 26.47
C SER A 136 -34.54 -11.43 25.23
N ARG A 137 -33.36 -11.01 24.77
CA ARG A 137 -32.57 -11.81 23.84
C ARG A 137 -32.13 -13.04 24.61
N SER A 138 -32.96 -14.08 24.60
CA SER A 138 -32.39 -15.41 24.53
C SER A 138 -31.47 -15.39 23.33
N THR A 139 -30.17 -15.58 23.56
CA THR A 139 -29.28 -16.05 22.50
C THR A 139 -30.00 -17.21 21.81
N PRO A 140 -30.09 -17.26 20.47
CA PRO A 140 -30.62 -18.44 19.80
C PRO A 140 -29.83 -19.63 20.39
N LYS A 141 -30.56 -20.49 21.11
CA LYS A 141 -30.01 -21.71 21.68
C LYS A 141 -29.22 -22.36 20.55
N LYS A 142 -27.93 -22.62 20.75
CA LYS A 142 -27.18 -23.43 19.79
C LYS A 142 -28.04 -24.68 19.62
N ALA A 143 -28.47 -24.94 18.38
CA ALA A 143 -29.28 -26.12 18.11
C ALA A 143 -28.45 -27.32 18.56
N ASP A 144 -28.88 -27.93 19.66
CA ASP A 144 -28.17 -29.04 20.27
C ASP A 144 -28.41 -30.27 19.41
N GLU A 145 -27.46 -31.19 19.39
CA GLU A 145 -27.57 -32.45 18.63
C GLU A 145 -28.82 -33.27 19.04
N SER A 146 -29.42 -32.94 20.19
CA SER A 146 -30.72 -33.46 20.65
C SER A 146 -31.87 -33.18 19.68
N ASP A 147 -31.84 -32.06 18.96
CA ASP A 147 -32.91 -31.62 18.06
C ASP A 147 -32.91 -32.39 16.72
N VAL A 148 -31.87 -33.19 16.47
CA VAL A 148 -31.77 -34.06 15.29
C VAL A 148 -32.49 -35.39 15.58
N PRO A 149 -33.44 -35.82 14.72
CA PRO A 149 -34.11 -37.10 14.87
C PRO A 149 -33.09 -38.24 15.06
N PRO A 150 -33.27 -39.16 16.04
CA PRO A 150 -32.27 -40.17 16.38
C PRO A 150 -31.77 -40.97 15.17
N LYS A 151 -32.66 -41.23 14.22
CA LYS A 151 -32.37 -41.98 13.00
C LYS A 151 -31.54 -41.22 11.95
N LEU A 152 -31.22 -39.94 12.18
CA LEU A 152 -30.40 -39.08 11.31
C LEU A 152 -29.09 -38.64 11.96
N ARG A 153 -28.90 -38.88 13.28
CA ARG A 153 -27.77 -38.34 14.05
C ARG A 153 -26.40 -38.74 13.51
N SER A 154 -26.21 -40.02 13.16
CA SER A 154 -24.94 -40.52 12.60
C SER A 154 -24.54 -39.76 11.33
N ARG A 155 -25.47 -39.65 10.37
CA ARG A 155 -25.23 -38.95 9.10
C ARG A 155 -25.08 -37.44 9.28
N TYR A 156 -25.86 -36.85 10.18
CA TYR A 156 -25.74 -35.44 10.53
C TYR A 156 -24.35 -35.12 11.12
N SER A 157 -23.83 -35.95 12.04
CA SER A 157 -22.49 -35.78 12.62
C SER A 157 -21.39 -35.88 11.56
N GLU A 158 -21.55 -36.78 10.59
CA GLU A 158 -20.64 -36.89 9.44
C GLU A 158 -20.66 -35.63 8.57
N LEU A 159 -21.85 -35.13 8.21
CA LEU A 159 -22.03 -33.90 7.43
C LEU A 159 -21.43 -32.66 8.13
N MET A 160 -21.53 -32.57 9.46
CA MET A 160 -20.96 -31.46 10.21
C MET A 160 -19.43 -31.45 10.19
N LYS A 161 -18.74 -32.61 10.05
CA LYS A 161 -17.28 -32.67 9.90
C LYS A 161 -16.79 -31.97 8.62
N TYR A 162 -17.59 -31.98 7.55
CA TYR A 162 -17.27 -31.25 6.31
C TYR A 162 -17.31 -29.73 6.50
N THR A 163 -18.11 -29.23 7.45
CA THR A 163 -18.13 -27.78 7.75
C THR A 163 -16.91 -27.29 8.52
N ALA A 164 -16.22 -28.19 9.23
CA ALA A 164 -15.03 -27.88 10.03
C ALA A 164 -13.72 -28.00 9.23
N LYS A 165 -13.68 -28.83 8.18
CA LYS A 165 -12.45 -29.17 7.43
C LYS A 165 -12.24 -28.40 6.11
N SER A 166 -13.14 -27.51 5.70
CA SER A 166 -13.21 -26.98 4.33
C SER A 166 -12.22 -25.87 3.94
N LYS A 167 -10.94 -25.93 4.36
CA LYS A 167 -9.90 -25.09 3.75
C LYS A 167 -9.25 -25.71 2.52
N THR A 168 -9.28 -27.04 2.36
CA THR A 168 -8.64 -27.73 1.22
C THR A 168 -9.35 -29.05 0.90
N LYS A 169 -10.06 -29.10 -0.24
CA LYS A 169 -10.71 -30.28 -0.90
C LYS A 169 -12.01 -30.81 -0.22
N GLU A 170 -13.08 -31.25 -0.89
CA GLU A 170 -13.55 -31.13 -2.28
C GLU A 170 -15.10 -31.25 -2.37
N GLN A 171 -15.83 -31.25 -1.24
CA GLN A 171 -17.30 -31.24 -1.23
C GLN A 171 -17.81 -30.37 -0.08
N ASP A 172 -18.54 -29.31 -0.43
CA ASP A 172 -19.24 -28.44 0.52
C ASP A 172 -20.68 -28.97 0.72
N LEU A 173 -21.33 -28.67 1.83
CA LEU A 173 -22.74 -29.06 2.06
C LEU A 173 -23.65 -28.60 0.90
N HIS A 174 -23.30 -27.49 0.25
CA HIS A 174 -24.00 -27.00 -0.93
C HIS A 174 -23.91 -27.92 -2.15
N SER A 175 -22.84 -28.70 -2.34
CA SER A 175 -22.77 -29.68 -3.43
C SER A 175 -23.68 -30.88 -3.16
N PHE A 176 -23.72 -31.39 -1.92
CA PHE A 176 -24.64 -32.46 -1.51
C PHE A 176 -26.11 -32.04 -1.66
N ALA A 177 -26.45 -30.83 -1.23
CA ALA A 177 -27.81 -30.33 -1.39
C ALA A 177 -28.22 -30.19 -2.86
N ARG A 178 -27.28 -29.81 -3.73
CA ARG A 178 -27.51 -29.71 -5.18
C ARG A 178 -27.72 -31.08 -5.81
N SER A 179 -26.90 -32.08 -5.47
CA SER A 179 -27.06 -33.45 -6.01
C SER A 179 -28.37 -34.10 -5.58
N LEU A 180 -28.91 -33.69 -4.41
CA LEU A 180 -30.19 -34.17 -3.90
C LEU A 180 -31.39 -33.35 -4.40
N GLY A 181 -31.18 -32.31 -5.21
CA GLY A 181 -32.27 -31.49 -5.74
C GLY A 181 -33.02 -30.67 -4.69
N LEU A 182 -32.39 -30.34 -3.55
CA LEU A 182 -33.01 -29.52 -2.52
C LEU A 182 -33.21 -28.09 -3.03
N VAL A 183 -34.43 -27.56 -2.97
CA VAL A 183 -34.75 -26.18 -3.36
C VAL A 183 -34.57 -25.25 -2.16
N GLY A 184 -34.01 -24.05 -2.36
CA GLY A 184 -33.83 -23.05 -1.29
C GLY A 184 -32.63 -23.28 -0.35
N TYR A 185 -31.81 -24.30 -0.62
CA TYR A 185 -30.65 -24.69 0.19
C TYR A 185 -29.60 -23.59 0.40
N THR A 186 -29.55 -22.56 -0.46
CA THR A 186 -28.63 -21.43 -0.32
C THR A 186 -28.95 -20.51 0.86
N ASN A 187 -30.20 -20.52 1.35
CA ASN A 187 -30.68 -19.65 2.41
C ASN A 187 -30.79 -20.38 3.77
N MET A 188 -30.44 -21.66 3.83
CA MET A 188 -30.50 -22.46 5.06
C MET A 188 -29.24 -22.26 5.90
N SER A 189 -29.39 -22.26 7.23
CA SER A 189 -28.23 -22.33 8.13
C SER A 189 -27.49 -23.66 7.91
N LYS A 190 -26.18 -23.72 8.19
CA LYS A 190 -25.39 -24.95 8.03
C LYS A 190 -26.00 -26.16 8.73
N HIS A 191 -26.55 -25.93 9.93
CA HIS A 191 -27.27 -26.93 10.71
C HIS A 191 -28.53 -27.45 9.99
N ASN A 192 -29.40 -26.54 9.54
CA ASN A 192 -30.64 -26.90 8.85
C ASN A 192 -30.35 -27.57 7.50
N LEU A 193 -29.28 -27.16 6.82
CA LEU A 193 -28.83 -27.75 5.57
C LEU A 193 -28.36 -29.19 5.77
N ALA A 194 -27.57 -29.46 6.81
CA ALA A 194 -27.12 -30.82 7.14
C ALA A 194 -28.31 -31.74 7.49
N ILE A 195 -29.30 -31.24 8.23
CA ILE A 195 -30.54 -31.99 8.53
C ILE A 195 -31.32 -32.30 7.25
N ALA A 196 -31.48 -31.31 6.35
CA ALA A 196 -32.22 -31.49 5.11
C ALA A 196 -31.55 -32.50 4.17
N ILE A 197 -30.21 -32.49 4.09
CA ILE A 197 -29.43 -33.47 3.32
C ILE A 197 -29.63 -34.88 3.91
N ALA A 198 -29.45 -35.05 5.22
CA ALA A 198 -29.62 -36.34 5.88
C ALA A 198 -31.05 -36.90 5.72
N ALA A 199 -32.07 -36.03 5.80
CA ALA A 199 -33.46 -36.41 5.58
C ALA A 199 -33.73 -36.81 4.11
N ALA A 200 -33.18 -36.06 3.15
CA ALA A 200 -33.35 -36.33 1.72
C ALA A 200 -32.69 -37.65 1.30
N GLU A 201 -31.46 -37.92 1.73
CA GLU A 201 -30.76 -39.19 1.46
C GLU A 201 -31.56 -40.38 1.98
N LYS A 202 -32.08 -40.27 3.20
CA LYS A 202 -32.87 -41.34 3.81
C LYS A 202 -34.21 -41.58 3.11
N SER A 203 -34.79 -40.53 2.54
CA SER A 203 -36.09 -40.65 1.88
C SER A 203 -36.06 -41.50 0.61
N GLY A 204 -34.87 -41.80 0.05
CA GLY A 204 -34.69 -42.65 -1.14
C GLY A 204 -35.39 -42.12 -2.40
N LYS A 205 -36.00 -40.94 -2.33
CA LYS A 205 -36.71 -40.32 -3.45
C LYS A 205 -35.69 -39.74 -4.40
N LYS A 206 -35.34 -40.50 -5.45
CA LYS A 206 -34.70 -39.92 -6.64
C LYS A 206 -35.57 -38.76 -7.13
N PRO A 207 -34.98 -37.61 -7.49
CA PRO A 207 -35.76 -36.45 -7.94
C PRO A 207 -36.61 -36.87 -9.14
N LYS A 208 -37.94 -36.76 -9.03
CA LYS A 208 -38.83 -36.90 -10.17
C LYS A 208 -38.54 -35.74 -11.13
N GLU A 209 -37.97 -36.07 -12.27
CA GLU A 209 -37.72 -35.18 -13.39
C GLU A 209 -39.05 -34.54 -13.82
N THR A 210 -39.26 -33.27 -13.46
CA THR A 210 -40.51 -32.57 -13.78
C THR A 210 -40.50 -32.15 -15.24
N VAL A 211 -41.28 -32.87 -16.04
CA VAL A 211 -41.60 -32.63 -17.46
C VAL A 211 -42.14 -31.21 -17.67
N SER A 212 -41.54 -30.51 -18.63
CA SER A 212 -41.98 -29.22 -19.18
C SER A 212 -43.39 -29.29 -19.76
N HIS A 213 -44.32 -28.46 -19.26
CA HIS A 213 -45.64 -28.28 -19.86
C HIS A 213 -45.69 -27.05 -20.78
N SER A 214 -45.78 -27.34 -22.07
CA SER A 214 -46.23 -26.47 -23.14
C SER A 214 -47.76 -26.52 -23.30
N LYS A 215 -48.41 -25.36 -23.53
CA LYS A 215 -49.59 -25.06 -24.39
C LYS A 215 -50.58 -24.09 -23.73
N SER A 216 -50.99 -23.05 -24.48
CA SER A 216 -52.38 -22.76 -24.88
C SER A 216 -52.51 -21.31 -25.38
N ARG A 217 -52.55 -21.07 -26.70
CA ARG A 217 -53.76 -20.81 -27.51
C ARG A 217 -54.69 -19.71 -26.94
N ARG A 218 -54.62 -18.51 -27.51
CA ARG A 218 -55.82 -17.71 -27.84
C ARG A 218 -55.63 -17.02 -29.20
N LYS A 219 -56.49 -17.42 -30.15
CA LYS A 219 -56.73 -16.78 -31.44
C LYS A 219 -57.60 -15.54 -31.18
N HIS A 220 -57.28 -14.40 -31.78
CA HIS A 220 -58.29 -13.55 -32.42
C HIS A 220 -57.65 -12.87 -33.63
N LYS A 221 -58.39 -12.96 -34.74
CA LYS A 221 -58.05 -12.53 -36.09
C LYS A 221 -59.02 -11.39 -36.40
N HIS A 222 -58.54 -10.17 -36.56
CA HIS A 222 -59.27 -9.12 -37.28
C HIS A 222 -58.31 -8.39 -38.22
N LYS A 223 -58.91 -7.89 -39.28
CA LYS A 223 -58.40 -7.68 -40.64
C LYS A 223 -58.76 -6.24 -41.03
N SER A 224 -57.82 -5.47 -41.56
CA SER A 224 -57.97 -4.39 -42.58
C SER A 224 -56.76 -3.45 -42.49
N LYS A 225 -55.95 -3.26 -43.54
CA LYS A 225 -56.11 -2.40 -44.74
C LYS A 225 -56.26 -0.90 -44.42
N ARG A 226 -55.20 -0.11 -44.68
CA ARG A 226 -55.09 1.00 -45.67
C ARG A 226 -54.19 2.17 -45.19
N LYS A 227 -53.32 2.58 -46.14
CA LYS A 227 -52.93 3.95 -46.55
C LYS A 227 -52.10 4.85 -45.61
N GLN A 228 -50.90 5.19 -46.13
CA GLN A 228 -50.22 6.51 -46.21
C GLN A 228 -51.12 7.76 -45.99
N PRO A 229 -50.59 8.95 -45.61
CA PRO A 229 -49.33 9.55 -46.10
C PRO A 229 -48.43 10.27 -45.06
N GLU A 230 -47.25 10.72 -45.53
CA GLU A 230 -46.36 11.73 -44.94
C GLU A 230 -47.10 12.98 -44.45
N PRO A 231 -46.50 13.70 -43.49
CA PRO A 231 -46.02 15.04 -43.83
C PRO A 231 -44.65 15.38 -43.21
N GLU A 232 -43.73 15.84 -44.06
CA GLU A 232 -42.78 16.90 -43.70
C GLU A 232 -43.58 18.17 -43.34
N PRO A 233 -43.12 18.95 -42.36
CA PRO A 233 -42.47 20.19 -42.79
C PRO A 233 -41.22 20.52 -41.96
N GLU A 234 -40.20 20.93 -42.70
CA GLU A 234 -39.12 21.80 -42.24
C GLU A 234 -39.69 23.01 -41.51
N SER A 235 -39.03 23.38 -40.42
CA SER A 235 -39.19 24.71 -39.82
C SER A 235 -37.80 25.12 -39.36
N GLU A 236 -37.05 25.69 -40.30
CA GLU A 236 -36.04 26.69 -39.99
C GLU A 236 -36.73 27.89 -39.32
N PRO A 237 -36.14 28.39 -38.24
CA PRO A 237 -36.01 29.83 -38.14
C PRO A 237 -34.59 30.21 -37.70
N GLU A 238 -33.81 30.71 -38.65
CA GLU A 238 -32.93 31.85 -38.40
C GLU A 238 -33.75 33.12 -38.70
N PRO A 239 -33.73 34.13 -37.82
CA PRO A 239 -32.76 35.19 -38.05
C PRO A 239 -32.04 35.64 -36.78
N GLU A 240 -30.73 35.79 -36.94
CA GLU A 240 -29.85 36.58 -36.11
C GLU A 240 -30.47 37.94 -35.79
N SER A 241 -30.53 38.28 -34.51
CA SER A 241 -30.70 39.66 -34.07
C SER A 241 -29.34 40.14 -33.58
N GLU A 242 -28.64 40.87 -34.43
CA GLU A 242 -27.63 41.83 -34.00
C GLU A 242 -28.30 42.96 -33.22
N PRO A 243 -27.77 43.29 -32.03
CA PRO A 243 -27.75 44.68 -31.62
C PRO A 243 -26.31 45.13 -31.35
N GLU A 244 -25.73 45.87 -32.30
CA GLU A 244 -24.91 47.03 -31.97
C GLU A 244 -25.87 48.17 -31.59
N PRO A 245 -25.63 48.87 -30.47
CA PRO A 245 -24.76 50.04 -30.58
C PRO A 245 -23.77 50.18 -29.42
N GLU A 246 -22.54 50.51 -29.81
CA GLU A 246 -21.51 51.11 -28.99
C GLU A 246 -22.09 52.22 -28.09
N SER A 247 -21.95 52.03 -26.79
CA SER A 247 -22.03 53.13 -25.84
C SER A 247 -20.60 53.39 -25.37
N GLU A 248 -19.98 54.41 -25.94
CA GLU A 248 -18.84 55.10 -25.33
C GLU A 248 -19.32 55.77 -24.03
N PRO A 249 -18.72 55.45 -22.87
CA PRO A 249 -18.65 56.40 -21.78
C PRO A 249 -17.32 57.15 -21.86
N GLU A 250 -17.46 58.41 -22.26
CA GLU A 250 -16.48 59.48 -22.09
C GLU A 250 -15.88 59.49 -20.66
N THR A 251 -14.54 59.50 -20.61
CA THR A 251 -13.70 60.46 -19.90
C THR A 251 -14.07 60.90 -18.47
N LYS A 252 -13.33 60.39 -17.46
CA LYS A 252 -12.65 61.12 -16.35
C LYS A 252 -12.31 60.18 -15.16
N PRO A 253 -11.38 60.52 -14.26
CA PRO A 253 -10.13 61.28 -14.38
C PRO A 253 -8.90 60.46 -13.94
N GLU A 254 -7.70 60.89 -14.34
CA GLU A 254 -6.42 60.34 -13.89
C GLU A 254 -6.33 60.27 -12.35
N PRO A 255 -6.12 59.08 -11.75
CA PRO A 255 -5.69 59.00 -10.37
C PRO A 255 -4.22 59.36 -10.32
N LYS A 256 -3.92 60.56 -9.78
CA LYS A 256 -2.59 60.98 -9.35
C LYS A 256 -1.91 59.84 -8.61
N THR A 257 -0.94 59.22 -9.26
CA THR A 257 -0.03 58.21 -8.73
C THR A 257 0.78 58.86 -7.61
N LYS A 258 0.25 58.80 -6.39
CA LYS A 258 1.05 58.99 -5.17
C LYS A 258 2.05 57.85 -5.12
N SER A 259 3.28 58.15 -5.51
CA SER A 259 4.47 57.36 -5.26
C SER A 259 4.54 57.00 -3.78
N LYS A 260 4.01 55.83 -3.41
CA LYS A 260 4.24 55.25 -2.08
C LYS A 260 5.71 54.85 -2.03
N SER A 261 6.50 55.70 -1.39
CA SER A 261 7.84 55.40 -0.91
C SER A 261 7.83 54.05 -0.21
N LYS A 262 8.58 53.09 -0.76
CA LYS A 262 8.90 51.81 -0.12
C LYS A 262 9.70 52.09 1.15
N SER A 263 9.02 52.34 2.26
CA SER A 263 9.63 52.20 3.57
C SER A 263 9.91 50.71 3.75
N LYS A 264 11.20 50.33 3.72
CA LYS A 264 11.68 49.03 4.17
C LYS A 264 11.44 48.93 5.68
N SER A 265 10.19 48.82 6.11
CA SER A 265 9.91 48.35 7.45
C SER A 265 10.37 46.89 7.50
N LYS A 266 11.34 46.60 8.36
CA LYS A 266 11.64 45.22 8.74
C LYS A 266 10.35 44.65 9.33
N SER A 267 9.56 43.98 8.49
CA SER A 267 8.36 43.29 8.91
C SER A 267 8.79 42.25 9.93
N LYS A 268 8.59 42.55 11.22
CA LYS A 268 8.64 41.52 12.25
C LYS A 268 7.69 40.43 11.78
N SER A 269 8.22 39.23 11.56
CA SER A 269 7.39 38.07 11.26
C SER A 269 6.40 37.94 12.40
N ALA A 270 5.10 38.04 12.10
CA ALA A 270 4.05 37.82 13.09
C ALA A 270 4.29 36.48 13.80
N SER A 271 3.99 36.43 15.10
CA SER A 271 4.08 35.18 15.87
C SER A 271 3.09 34.15 15.29
N TYR A 272 3.34 32.86 15.51
CA TYR A 272 2.42 31.81 15.07
C TYR A 272 1.02 31.99 15.69
N ASP A 273 0.96 32.33 16.97
CA ASP A 273 -0.31 32.54 17.68
C ASP A 273 -1.10 33.73 17.08
N GLU A 274 -0.40 34.81 16.71
CA GLU A 274 -1.01 35.97 16.04
C GLU A 274 -1.55 35.64 14.63
N LEU A 275 -0.97 34.63 13.97
CA LEU A 275 -1.43 34.18 12.65
C LEU A 275 -2.64 33.25 12.78
N VAL A 276 -2.67 32.37 13.77
CA VAL A 276 -3.78 31.42 13.97
C VAL A 276 -5.09 32.14 14.33
N ASP A 277 -5.01 33.26 15.03
CA ASP A 277 -6.18 34.07 15.40
C ASP A 277 -6.78 34.86 14.23
N LYS A 278 -6.08 34.97 13.09
CA LYS A 278 -6.60 35.65 11.90
C LYS A 278 -7.58 34.79 11.14
N ARG A 279 -8.49 35.47 10.42
CA ARG A 279 -9.41 34.80 9.50
C ARG A 279 -8.64 34.20 8.32
N LEU A 280 -9.16 33.11 7.77
CA LEU A 280 -8.55 32.41 6.64
C LEU A 280 -8.35 33.34 5.44
N GLU A 281 -9.30 34.23 5.17
CA GLU A 281 -9.22 35.19 4.05
C GLU A 281 -8.03 36.16 4.22
N GLU A 282 -7.78 36.64 5.44
CA GLU A 282 -6.63 37.51 5.74
C GLU A 282 -5.30 36.77 5.57
N LEU A 283 -5.25 35.51 5.99
CA LEU A 283 -4.05 34.67 5.83
C LEU A 283 -3.79 34.37 4.35
N GLN A 284 -4.83 34.11 3.56
CA GLN A 284 -4.72 33.96 2.11
C GLN A 284 -4.24 35.25 1.44
N GLU A 285 -4.68 36.42 1.91
CA GLU A 285 -4.18 37.70 1.41
C GLU A 285 -2.70 37.92 1.76
N ILE A 286 -2.25 37.52 2.96
CA ILE A 286 -0.82 37.54 3.33
C ILE A 286 -0.01 36.60 2.43
N LEU A 287 -0.50 35.39 2.16
CA LEU A 287 0.15 34.46 1.23
C LEU A 287 0.28 35.06 -0.18
N LYS A 288 -0.78 35.74 -0.65
CA LYS A 288 -0.77 36.46 -1.93
C LYS A 288 0.25 37.59 -1.97
N GLN A 289 0.38 38.36 -0.88
CA GLN A 289 1.41 39.39 -0.74
C GLN A 289 2.84 38.81 -0.74
N GLN A 290 3.01 37.55 -0.32
CA GLN A 290 4.28 36.81 -0.39
C GLN A 290 4.53 36.13 -1.75
N GLY A 291 3.64 36.32 -2.74
CA GLY A 291 3.80 35.81 -4.10
C GLY A 291 3.19 34.43 -4.35
N ILE A 292 2.26 33.96 -3.51
CA ILE A 292 1.48 32.75 -3.75
C ILE A 292 0.13 33.14 -4.33
N GLU A 293 -0.03 32.93 -5.63
CA GLU A 293 -1.22 33.39 -6.36
C GLU A 293 -2.44 32.52 -6.08
N ASP A 294 -2.23 31.21 -5.95
CA ASP A 294 -3.29 30.24 -5.67
C ASP A 294 -3.06 29.57 -4.30
N SER A 295 -3.81 30.04 -3.30
CA SER A 295 -3.91 29.47 -1.96
C SER A 295 -5.28 28.83 -1.69
N SER A 296 -6.08 28.57 -2.74
CA SER A 296 -7.43 28.04 -2.61
C SER A 296 -7.47 26.62 -2.02
N SER A 297 -6.37 25.89 -2.09
CA SER A 297 -6.23 24.56 -1.49
C SER A 297 -6.13 24.57 0.03
N VAL A 298 -5.82 25.72 0.63
CA VAL A 298 -5.61 25.87 2.07
C VAL A 298 -6.96 26.01 2.75
N GLN A 299 -7.36 25.01 3.52
CA GLN A 299 -8.73 24.91 4.06
C GLN A 299 -8.85 25.36 5.51
N SER A 300 -7.74 25.57 6.22
CA SER A 300 -7.76 25.94 7.63
C SER A 300 -6.77 27.08 7.96
N PRO A 301 -7.09 27.93 8.95
CA PRO A 301 -6.19 28.97 9.43
C PRO A 301 -4.85 28.42 9.94
N GLU A 302 -4.84 27.23 10.55
CA GLU A 302 -3.63 26.56 11.04
C GLU A 302 -2.71 26.16 9.88
N GLU A 303 -3.27 25.62 8.79
CA GLU A 303 -2.50 25.27 7.60
C GLU A 303 -1.92 26.54 6.94
N ALA A 304 -2.72 27.61 6.83
CA ALA A 304 -2.28 28.88 6.26
C ALA A 304 -1.18 29.55 7.10
N SER A 305 -1.32 29.55 8.43
CA SER A 305 -0.34 30.14 9.36
C SER A 305 0.97 29.35 9.37
N GLU A 306 0.92 28.02 9.30
CA GLU A 306 2.13 27.19 9.13
C GLU A 306 2.84 27.51 7.80
N LEU A 307 2.10 27.62 6.70
CA LEU A 307 2.63 28.02 5.38
C LEU A 307 3.32 29.39 5.42
N ILE A 308 2.68 30.40 6.02
CA ILE A 308 3.24 31.75 6.18
C ILE A 308 4.54 31.70 7.01
N ARG A 309 4.56 30.92 8.09
CA ARG A 309 5.74 30.77 8.94
C ARG A 309 6.90 30.10 8.18
N GLU A 310 6.61 29.03 7.43
CA GLU A 310 7.62 28.33 6.64
C GLU A 310 8.16 29.18 5.50
N LEU A 311 7.35 30.01 4.84
CA LEU A 311 7.83 31.01 3.87
C LEU A 311 8.76 32.05 4.51
N GLY A 312 8.47 32.43 5.75
CA GLY A 312 9.33 33.32 6.53
C GLY A 312 10.72 32.73 6.77
N LYS A 313 10.81 31.41 6.98
CA LYS A 313 12.08 30.68 7.18
C LYS A 313 12.78 30.36 5.87
N HIS A 314 12.02 29.91 4.88
CA HIS A 314 12.49 29.37 3.62
C HIS A 314 11.82 30.14 2.50
N ARG A 315 12.44 31.24 2.06
CA ARG A 315 11.96 32.07 0.92
C ARG A 315 12.13 31.37 -0.45
N GLN A 316 12.22 30.04 -0.47
CA GLN A 316 12.43 29.26 -1.68
C GLN A 316 11.09 28.73 -2.20
N THR A 317 10.76 29.13 -3.41
CA THR A 317 9.66 28.53 -4.17
C THR A 317 10.19 27.43 -5.08
N CYS A 318 9.39 26.40 -5.28
CA CYS A 318 9.69 25.29 -6.17
C CYS A 318 8.73 25.32 -7.36
N THR A 319 9.29 25.40 -8.56
CA THR A 319 8.54 25.55 -9.81
C THR A 319 9.00 24.51 -10.83
N PRO A 320 8.25 24.30 -11.94
CA PRO A 320 8.73 23.47 -13.04
C PRO A 320 10.10 23.93 -13.57
N LYS A 321 10.35 25.25 -13.59
CA LYS A 321 11.63 25.84 -14.02
C LYS A 321 12.80 25.41 -13.12
N THR A 322 12.57 25.31 -11.82
CA THR A 322 13.59 24.82 -10.87
C THR A 322 13.63 23.30 -10.75
N ASN A 323 12.92 22.56 -11.62
CA ASN A 323 12.72 21.11 -11.51
C ASN A 323 12.19 20.69 -10.14
N TYR A 324 11.38 21.53 -9.48
CA TYR A 324 10.86 21.31 -8.14
C TYR A 324 11.96 21.06 -7.07
N LYS A 325 13.17 21.57 -7.28
CA LYS A 325 14.28 21.43 -6.32
C LYS A 325 14.09 22.35 -5.13
N CYS A 326 14.29 21.80 -3.94
CA CYS A 326 14.41 22.54 -2.68
C CYS A 326 15.79 22.29 -2.05
N ALA A 327 16.19 23.12 -1.08
CA ALA A 327 17.38 22.87 -0.28
C ALA A 327 17.29 21.51 0.47
N SER A 328 18.44 20.93 0.80
CA SER A 328 18.51 19.62 1.48
C SER A 328 17.69 19.60 2.77
N GLY A 329 16.81 18.59 2.91
CA GLY A 329 15.92 18.45 4.07
C GLY A 329 14.55 19.14 3.92
N LEU A 330 14.32 19.84 2.81
CA LEU A 330 13.03 20.42 2.46
C LEU A 330 12.34 19.60 1.36
N SER A 331 11.01 19.63 1.38
CA SER A 331 10.13 19.01 0.38
C SER A 331 9.34 20.10 -0.34
N CYS A 332 9.13 19.94 -1.64
CA CYS A 332 8.37 20.88 -2.45
C CYS A 332 6.86 20.63 -2.29
N ASP A 333 6.12 21.53 -1.64
CA ASP A 333 4.67 21.51 -1.60
C ASP A 333 4.08 22.19 -2.83
N ILE A 334 3.40 21.40 -3.67
CA ILE A 334 2.75 21.85 -4.91
C ILE A 334 1.25 22.09 -4.74
N SER A 335 0.75 22.12 -3.50
CA SER A 335 -0.64 22.50 -3.24
C SER A 335 -0.87 23.99 -3.54
N THR A 336 0.20 24.80 -3.46
CA THR A 336 0.22 26.19 -3.86
C THR A 336 0.86 26.39 -5.24
N SER A 337 0.53 27.51 -5.89
CA SER A 337 1.17 27.94 -7.14
C SER A 337 1.72 29.37 -7.00
N PRO A 338 3.05 29.58 -7.11
CA PRO A 338 4.11 28.56 -7.21
C PRO A 338 4.22 27.69 -5.96
N GLY A 339 4.81 26.50 -6.10
CA GLY A 339 5.02 25.60 -4.96
C GLY A 339 6.04 26.16 -3.96
N ILE A 340 6.02 25.65 -2.73
CA ILE A 340 6.82 26.18 -1.61
C ILE A 340 7.70 25.08 -1.01
N CYS A 341 8.93 25.39 -0.66
CA CYS A 341 9.81 24.45 0.02
C CYS A 341 9.54 24.45 1.53
N ILE A 342 8.97 23.36 2.05
CA ILE A 342 8.66 23.21 3.48
C ILE A 342 9.50 22.10 4.13
N GLY A 343 9.74 22.20 5.44
CA GLY A 343 10.47 21.16 6.18
C GLY A 343 9.77 19.80 6.12
N SER A 344 10.53 18.72 5.91
CA SER A 344 9.97 17.35 5.77
C SER A 344 9.15 16.87 6.98
N GLY A 345 9.33 17.51 8.15
CA GLY A 345 8.57 17.22 9.38
C GLY A 345 7.21 17.92 9.47
N VAL A 346 6.95 18.94 8.66
CA VAL A 346 5.72 19.76 8.73
C VAL A 346 4.60 19.16 7.87
N ALA A 347 4.95 18.36 6.86
CA ALA A 347 3.98 17.75 5.95
C ALA A 347 2.93 16.93 6.73
N SER A 348 1.66 17.35 6.65
CA SER A 348 0.55 16.70 7.32
C SER A 348 0.38 15.24 6.85
N LYS A 349 -0.11 14.36 7.74
CA LYS A 349 -0.17 12.90 7.49
C LYS A 349 -1.05 12.51 6.28
N SER A 350 -1.92 13.40 5.84
CA SER A 350 -2.82 13.25 4.69
C SER A 350 -2.19 13.58 3.34
N VAL A 351 -0.97 14.13 3.33
CA VAL A 351 -0.35 14.65 2.11
C VAL A 351 0.20 13.50 1.25
N HIS A 352 -0.05 13.57 -0.05
CA HIS A 352 0.48 12.60 -1.00
C HIS A 352 1.94 12.94 -1.34
N ARG A 353 2.79 11.92 -1.38
CA ARG A 353 4.22 12.06 -1.71
C ARG A 353 4.52 11.54 -3.12
N LEU A 354 5.39 12.25 -3.83
CA LEU A 354 5.95 11.89 -5.13
C LEU A 354 7.45 12.16 -5.10
N ASP A 355 8.25 11.12 -5.22
CA ASP A 355 9.70 11.27 -5.39
C ASP A 355 9.99 11.47 -6.89
N TYR A 356 10.58 12.61 -7.25
CA TYR A 356 10.89 12.98 -8.63
C TYR A 356 12.31 13.56 -8.71
N LYS A 357 13.18 12.94 -9.53
CA LYS A 357 14.60 13.33 -9.68
C LYS A 357 15.35 13.47 -8.33
N GLY A 358 15.06 12.58 -7.38
CA GLY A 358 15.67 12.59 -6.04
C GLY A 358 15.13 13.68 -5.10
N GLN A 359 14.11 14.42 -5.50
CA GLN A 359 13.43 15.42 -4.68
C GLN A 359 12.07 14.89 -4.23
N GLN A 360 11.71 15.15 -2.98
CA GLN A 360 10.40 14.79 -2.46
C GLN A 360 9.42 15.92 -2.73
N ILE A 361 8.43 15.65 -3.57
CA ILE A 361 7.33 16.55 -3.87
C ILE A 361 6.11 16.08 -3.07
N ILE A 362 5.47 16.99 -2.39
CA ILE A 362 4.29 16.75 -1.56
C ILE A 362 3.14 17.63 -2.04
N GLY A 363 1.91 17.18 -1.79
CA GLY A 363 0.74 18.01 -1.98
C GLY A 363 -0.57 17.24 -1.91
N GLY A 364 -1.67 17.94 -2.15
CA GLY A 364 -2.99 17.34 -2.29
C GLY A 364 -3.00 16.20 -3.33
N LYS A 365 -3.92 15.24 -3.17
CA LYS A 365 -4.06 14.10 -4.08
C LYS A 365 -4.20 14.54 -5.54
N ASP A 366 -5.00 15.58 -5.76
CA ASP A 366 -5.31 16.10 -7.09
C ASP A 366 -4.14 16.91 -7.65
N ALA A 367 -3.44 17.70 -6.81
CA ALA A 367 -2.20 18.40 -7.19
C ALA A 367 -1.11 17.41 -7.63
N ILE A 368 -0.86 16.35 -6.84
CA ILE A 368 0.10 15.30 -7.19
C ILE A 368 -0.33 14.52 -8.45
N HIS A 369 -1.64 14.28 -8.63
CA HIS A 369 -2.14 13.63 -9.84
C HIS A 369 -1.97 14.50 -11.09
N ALA A 370 -2.27 15.80 -10.98
CA ALA A 370 -2.07 16.78 -12.04
C ALA A 370 -0.59 16.92 -12.39
N LEU A 371 0.29 16.99 -11.38
CA LEU A 371 1.74 17.03 -11.59
C LEU A 371 2.25 15.77 -12.30
N ARG A 372 1.82 14.58 -11.87
CA ARG A 372 2.18 13.33 -12.54
C ARG A 372 1.78 13.34 -14.02
N LYS A 373 0.58 13.84 -14.32
CA LYS A 373 0.12 13.99 -15.71
C LYS A 373 1.01 14.97 -16.50
N LYS A 374 1.35 16.13 -15.92
CA LYS A 374 2.22 17.15 -16.56
C LYS A 374 3.64 16.63 -16.79
N LEU A 375 4.20 15.87 -15.85
CA LEU A 375 5.55 15.31 -15.95
C LEU A 375 5.67 14.11 -16.91
N GLY A 376 4.59 13.73 -17.60
CA GLY A 376 4.57 12.48 -18.37
C GLY A 376 4.73 11.23 -17.51
N LEU A 377 4.67 11.37 -16.18
CA LEU A 377 4.55 10.28 -15.23
C LEU A 377 3.09 9.79 -15.25
N SER A 378 2.62 9.42 -16.44
CA SER A 378 1.33 8.75 -16.59
C SER A 378 1.32 7.62 -15.55
N ARG A 379 0.18 7.45 -14.85
CA ARG A 379 0.03 6.40 -13.83
C ARG A 379 0.69 5.17 -14.40
N TYR A 380 1.71 4.63 -13.72
CA TYR A 380 2.28 3.34 -14.08
C TYR A 380 1.08 2.44 -14.37
N LYS A 381 0.80 2.22 -15.67
CA LYS A 381 -0.31 1.37 -16.06
C LYS A 381 0.21 0.05 -15.55
N GLU A 382 -0.44 -0.49 -14.51
CA GLU A 382 -0.14 -1.86 -14.14
C GLU A 382 -0.17 -2.63 -15.46
N PRO A 383 0.98 -3.20 -15.88
CA PRO A 383 1.03 -3.89 -17.14
C PRO A 383 -0.10 -4.91 -17.11
N ASP A 384 -0.80 -5.04 -18.23
CA ASP A 384 -1.94 -5.94 -18.32
C ASP A 384 -1.52 -7.27 -17.69
N PRO A 385 -2.23 -7.79 -16.67
CA PRO A 385 -1.81 -9.00 -15.98
C PRO A 385 -1.61 -10.20 -16.91
N PHE A 386 -2.16 -10.15 -18.14
CA PHE A 386 -1.99 -11.16 -19.19
C PHE A 386 -0.91 -10.83 -20.22
N SER A 387 -0.31 -9.64 -20.18
CA SER A 387 0.86 -9.31 -20.98
C SER A 387 2.12 -9.99 -20.43
N GLU A 388 3.13 -10.20 -21.28
CA GLU A 388 4.43 -10.72 -20.88
C GLU A 388 5.06 -9.89 -19.74
N GLU A 389 4.95 -8.56 -19.81
CA GLU A 389 5.37 -7.65 -18.75
C GLU A 389 4.58 -7.84 -17.45
N GLY A 390 3.29 -8.15 -17.54
CA GLY A 390 2.41 -8.46 -16.41
C GLY A 390 2.81 -9.77 -15.72
N PHE A 391 3.14 -10.80 -16.49
CA PHE A 391 3.68 -12.06 -15.97
C PHE A 391 5.04 -11.86 -15.30
N LYS A 392 5.96 -11.14 -15.96
CA LYS A 392 7.28 -10.79 -15.40
C LYS A 392 7.11 -10.04 -14.07
N ARG A 393 6.24 -9.03 -14.03
CA ARG A 393 5.93 -8.26 -12.82
C ARG A 393 5.36 -9.13 -11.70
N SER A 394 4.43 -10.02 -12.02
CA SER A 394 3.82 -10.93 -11.03
C SER A 394 4.86 -11.87 -10.42
N SER A 395 5.77 -12.39 -11.23
CA SER A 395 6.90 -13.21 -10.79
C SER A 395 7.85 -12.42 -9.86
N LEU A 396 8.23 -11.20 -10.26
CA LEU A 396 9.07 -10.32 -9.44
C LEU A 396 8.42 -9.94 -8.12
N LEU A 397 7.12 -9.60 -8.12
CA LEU A 397 6.37 -9.31 -6.89
C LEU A 397 6.38 -10.51 -5.94
N LYS A 398 6.16 -11.72 -6.45
CA LYS A 398 6.20 -12.94 -5.65
C LYS A 398 7.59 -13.18 -5.05
N ARG A 399 8.66 -12.97 -5.83
CA ARG A 399 10.05 -13.03 -5.34
C ARG A 399 10.32 -11.98 -4.27
N ALA A 400 9.97 -10.72 -4.49
CA ALA A 400 10.16 -9.64 -3.53
C ALA A 400 9.42 -9.88 -2.21
N MET A 401 8.18 -10.38 -2.27
CA MET A 401 7.41 -10.77 -1.09
C MET A 401 8.06 -11.93 -0.33
N ASN A 402 8.49 -12.98 -1.04
CA ASN A 402 9.14 -14.14 -0.42
C ASN A 402 10.45 -13.76 0.28
N VAL A 403 11.24 -12.90 -0.36
CA VAL A 403 12.55 -12.49 0.13
C VAL A 403 12.42 -11.54 1.33
N SER A 404 11.51 -10.58 1.28
CA SER A 404 11.37 -9.56 2.33
C SER A 404 10.38 -9.88 3.44
N GLY A 405 9.45 -10.83 3.21
CA GLY A 405 8.30 -11.09 4.09
C GLY A 405 7.25 -9.98 4.10
N ARG A 406 7.34 -8.96 3.23
CA ARG A 406 6.40 -7.84 3.16
C ARG A 406 5.18 -8.16 2.30
N GLU A 407 4.10 -7.38 2.47
CA GLU A 407 2.85 -7.59 1.73
C GLU A 407 2.94 -7.04 0.30
N LYS A 408 2.13 -7.59 -0.62
CA LYS A 408 2.07 -7.15 -2.03
C LYS A 408 1.81 -5.64 -2.18
N GLY A 409 1.08 -5.05 -1.23
CA GLY A 409 0.72 -3.62 -1.23
C GLY A 409 1.93 -2.69 -1.20
N ASP A 410 2.98 -3.08 -0.48
CA ASP A 410 4.22 -2.30 -0.32
C ASP A 410 4.98 -2.16 -1.65
N PHE A 411 4.85 -3.18 -2.50
CA PHE A 411 5.52 -3.28 -3.78
C PHE A 411 4.69 -2.78 -4.96
N LYS A 412 3.39 -2.51 -4.74
CA LYS A 412 2.45 -2.21 -5.83
C LYS A 412 2.88 -1.02 -6.70
N ARG A 413 3.62 -0.07 -6.10
CA ARG A 413 4.08 1.17 -6.75
C ARG A 413 5.46 1.06 -7.39
N MET A 414 6.19 -0.02 -7.16
CA MET A 414 7.54 -0.20 -7.71
C MET A 414 7.44 -0.63 -9.17
N SER A 415 8.29 -0.07 -10.04
CA SER A 415 8.47 -0.58 -11.41
C SER A 415 9.14 -1.96 -11.42
N ASN A 416 9.14 -2.65 -12.56
CA ASN A 416 9.82 -3.96 -12.68
C ASN A 416 11.32 -3.85 -12.38
N LYS A 417 11.98 -2.80 -12.88
CA LYS A 417 13.39 -2.51 -12.58
C LYS A 417 13.62 -2.28 -11.08
N GLN A 418 12.77 -1.48 -10.42
CA GLN A 418 12.87 -1.27 -8.98
C GLN A 418 12.66 -2.57 -8.17
N LEU A 419 11.81 -3.47 -8.64
CA LEU A 419 11.62 -4.79 -8.01
C LEU A 419 12.86 -5.67 -8.17
N GLU A 420 13.47 -5.68 -9.35
CA GLU A 420 14.75 -6.38 -9.61
C GLU A 420 15.86 -5.82 -8.70
N ASP A 421 16.08 -4.51 -8.72
CA ASP A 421 17.07 -3.83 -7.87
C ASP A 421 16.85 -4.12 -6.37
N PHE A 422 15.60 -4.19 -5.93
CA PHE A 422 15.25 -4.54 -4.55
C PHE A 422 15.57 -5.99 -4.20
N ILE A 423 15.24 -6.94 -5.09
CA ILE A 423 15.54 -8.35 -4.88
C ILE A 423 17.05 -8.56 -4.82
N ASP A 424 17.79 -7.95 -5.74
CA ASP A 424 19.25 -8.06 -5.82
C ASP A 424 19.93 -7.43 -4.61
N GLY A 425 19.49 -6.23 -4.21
CA GLY A 425 19.96 -5.57 -2.99
C GLY A 425 19.70 -6.41 -1.74
N PHE A 426 18.56 -7.09 -1.67
CA PHE A 426 18.26 -7.98 -0.55
C PHE A 426 19.15 -9.22 -0.55
N GLN A 427 19.41 -9.85 -1.71
CA GLN A 427 20.32 -11.00 -1.79
C GLN A 427 21.74 -10.63 -1.36
N ILE A 428 22.22 -9.43 -1.70
CA ILE A 428 23.52 -8.93 -1.23
C ILE A 428 23.52 -8.77 0.29
N HIS A 429 22.45 -8.20 0.86
CA HIS A 429 22.30 -8.09 2.31
C HIS A 429 22.22 -9.44 3.01
N GLU A 430 21.50 -10.40 2.42
CA GLU A 430 21.35 -11.75 2.95
C GLU A 430 22.68 -12.50 2.92
N LYS A 431 23.46 -12.40 1.82
CA LYS A 431 24.81 -12.96 1.74
C LYS A 431 25.74 -12.35 2.79
N LYS A 432 25.70 -11.03 2.99
CA LYS A 432 26.49 -10.35 4.04
C LYS A 432 26.07 -10.80 5.45
N ALA A 433 24.77 -10.90 5.72
CA ALA A 433 24.24 -11.37 6.99
C ALA A 433 24.60 -12.84 7.25
N LYS A 434 24.50 -13.69 6.23
CA LYS A 434 24.93 -15.10 6.25
C LYS A 434 26.41 -15.20 6.63
N LYS A 435 27.29 -14.47 5.93
CA LYS A 435 28.74 -14.47 6.21
C LYS A 435 29.06 -14.01 7.63
N ARG A 436 28.36 -12.99 8.15
CA ARG A 436 28.51 -12.55 9.55
C ARG A 436 28.09 -13.62 10.55
N LEU A 437 26.95 -14.28 10.33
CA LEU A 437 26.48 -15.36 11.20
C LEU A 437 27.42 -16.57 11.19
N ILE A 438 27.94 -16.93 10.01
CA ILE A 438 28.93 -18.01 9.88
C ILE A 438 30.17 -17.68 10.70
N ARG A 439 30.75 -16.49 10.54
CA ARG A 439 31.94 -16.08 11.32
C ARG A 439 31.71 -16.14 12.83
N LYS A 440 30.53 -15.70 13.30
CA LYS A 440 30.17 -15.80 14.73
C LYS A 440 30.08 -17.23 15.20
N LEU A 441 29.42 -18.10 14.43
CA LEU A 441 29.32 -19.53 14.75
C LEU A 441 30.68 -20.20 14.77
N VAL A 442 31.55 -19.88 13.81
CA VAL A 442 32.94 -20.36 13.77
C VAL A 442 33.72 -19.88 14.99
N ALA A 443 33.59 -18.61 15.38
CA ALA A 443 34.24 -18.08 16.58
C ALA A 443 33.71 -18.72 17.87
N GLU A 444 32.40 -18.94 17.99
CA GLU A 444 31.76 -19.55 19.18
C GLU A 444 32.02 -21.07 19.29
N THR A 445 32.18 -21.78 18.17
CA THR A 445 32.31 -23.25 18.17
C THR A 445 33.69 -23.78 17.79
N HIS A 446 34.60 -22.91 17.35
CA HIS A 446 35.89 -23.25 16.75
C HIS A 446 35.80 -24.25 15.58
N ALA A 447 34.64 -24.36 14.93
CA ALA A 447 34.43 -25.25 13.80
C ALA A 447 34.76 -24.57 12.46
N ASP A 448 35.13 -25.34 11.44
CA ASP A 448 35.42 -24.79 10.10
C ASP A 448 34.22 -24.09 9.45
N GLU A 449 34.48 -22.99 8.72
CA GLU A 449 33.45 -22.22 7.98
C GLU A 449 32.63 -23.10 7.01
N SER A 450 33.23 -24.14 6.44
CA SER A 450 32.59 -25.08 5.50
C SER A 450 31.42 -25.85 6.12
N LYS A 451 31.40 -26.06 7.44
CA LYS A 451 30.29 -26.73 8.13
C LYS A 451 29.02 -25.87 8.16
N PHE A 452 29.13 -24.58 7.88
CA PHE A 452 28.04 -23.62 7.96
C PHE A 452 27.70 -22.95 6.60
N SER A 453 28.55 -23.12 5.58
CA SER A 453 28.38 -22.47 4.27
C SER A 453 27.08 -22.84 3.56
N ASP A 454 26.57 -24.05 3.78
CA ASP A 454 25.42 -24.57 3.06
C ASP A 454 24.09 -24.26 3.76
N LEU A 455 24.15 -23.83 5.03
CA LEU A 455 22.97 -23.52 5.83
C LEU A 455 22.32 -22.21 5.38
N SER A 456 21.00 -22.18 5.37
CA SER A 456 20.24 -20.93 5.16
C SER A 456 20.44 -19.96 6.34
N VAL A 457 20.19 -18.66 6.13
CA VAL A 457 20.26 -17.65 7.22
C VAL A 457 19.35 -18.02 8.40
N GLY A 458 18.18 -18.61 8.13
CA GLY A 458 17.27 -19.08 9.16
C GLY A 458 17.83 -20.23 9.99
N GLU A 459 18.49 -21.21 9.36
CA GLU A 459 19.14 -22.33 10.04
C GLU A 459 20.35 -21.88 10.85
N LEU A 460 21.16 -20.97 10.30
CA LEU A 460 22.28 -20.37 11.03
C LEU A 460 21.82 -19.66 12.30
N ARG A 461 20.72 -18.89 12.23
CA ARG A 461 20.13 -18.25 13.42
C ARG A 461 19.64 -19.26 14.45
N LYS A 462 18.97 -20.33 14.02
CA LYS A 462 18.52 -21.41 14.92
C LYS A 462 19.71 -22.08 15.60
N ARG A 463 20.76 -22.39 14.83
CA ARG A 463 21.96 -23.04 15.35
C ARG A 463 22.72 -22.16 16.34
N ALA A 464 22.87 -20.87 16.02
CA ALA A 464 23.45 -19.88 16.94
C ALA A 464 22.65 -19.79 18.24
N SER A 465 21.31 -19.82 18.16
CA SER A 465 20.46 -19.84 19.35
C SER A 465 20.64 -21.10 20.20
N LEU A 466 20.81 -22.27 19.58
CA LEU A 466 21.03 -23.53 20.29
C LEU A 466 22.41 -23.57 20.96
N ILE A 467 23.45 -23.12 20.25
CA ILE A 467 24.81 -23.04 20.80
C ILE A 467 24.84 -22.12 22.01
N ARG A 468 24.18 -20.96 21.94
CA ARG A 468 24.05 -20.05 23.09
C ARG A 468 23.34 -20.68 24.28
N GLN A 469 22.22 -21.37 24.05
CA GLN A 469 21.53 -22.10 25.12
C GLN A 469 22.40 -23.18 25.77
N GLN A 470 23.22 -23.86 24.96
CA GLN A 470 24.14 -24.88 25.46
C GLN A 470 25.26 -24.25 26.31
N ILE A 471 25.88 -23.17 25.83
CA ILE A 471 26.89 -22.41 26.59
C ILE A 471 26.30 -21.86 27.91
N GLU A 472 25.08 -21.31 27.87
CA GLU A 472 24.41 -20.78 29.07
C GLU A 472 24.06 -21.89 30.09
N SER A 473 23.91 -23.13 29.65
CA SER A 473 23.61 -24.27 30.53
C SER A 473 24.84 -24.83 31.24
N GLU A 474 26.05 -24.48 30.80
CA GLU A 474 27.30 -24.93 31.43
C GLU A 474 27.62 -24.08 32.67
N PRO A 475 27.61 -24.65 33.89
CA PRO A 475 27.89 -23.90 35.10
C PRO A 475 29.33 -23.40 35.10
N GLY A 476 29.50 -22.08 35.05
CA GLY A 476 30.81 -21.40 35.03
C GLY A 476 31.20 -20.78 33.69
N ALA A 477 30.39 -20.94 32.63
CA ALA A 477 30.65 -20.28 31.36
C ALA A 477 30.53 -18.75 31.49
N LYS A 478 31.67 -18.05 31.45
CA LYS A 478 31.71 -16.60 31.28
C LYS A 478 31.39 -16.30 29.81
N LEU A 479 30.16 -15.89 29.52
CA LEU A 479 29.78 -15.39 28.20
C LEU A 479 30.75 -14.27 27.78
N SER A 480 31.41 -14.46 26.64
CA SER A 480 32.17 -13.40 25.99
C SER A 480 31.27 -12.16 25.84
N PRO A 481 31.73 -10.96 26.21
CA PRO A 481 30.95 -9.74 26.01
C PRO A 481 30.52 -9.60 24.55
N PRO A 482 29.30 -9.12 24.27
CA PRO A 482 28.85 -8.91 22.89
C PRO A 482 29.79 -7.96 22.14
N ASP A 483 30.01 -8.24 20.85
CA ASP A 483 30.81 -7.37 19.98
C ASP A 483 30.16 -5.99 19.86
N ARG A 484 30.99 -4.95 19.68
CA ARG A 484 30.55 -3.54 19.56
C ARG A 484 29.39 -3.37 18.58
N GLU A 485 29.46 -4.05 17.45
CA GLU A 485 28.46 -3.97 16.37
C GLU A 485 27.10 -4.49 16.79
N ASP A 486 27.06 -5.56 17.59
CA ASP A 486 25.82 -6.11 18.15
C ASP A 486 25.20 -5.16 19.17
N ILE A 487 26.05 -4.52 19.96
CA ILE A 487 25.62 -3.52 20.93
C ILE A 487 25.02 -2.31 20.20
N VAL A 488 25.68 -1.81 19.16
CA VAL A 488 25.19 -0.68 18.34
C VAL A 488 23.87 -1.03 17.64
N GLU A 489 23.74 -2.24 17.09
CA GLU A 489 22.51 -2.68 16.42
C GLU A 489 21.35 -2.81 17.42
N ALA A 490 21.61 -3.32 18.63
CA ALA A 490 20.64 -3.36 19.71
C ALA A 490 20.22 -1.95 20.18
N LEU A 491 21.17 -1.03 20.34
CA LEU A 491 20.90 0.37 20.70
C LEU A 491 20.09 1.10 19.63
N ALA A 492 20.43 0.90 18.36
CA ALA A 492 19.69 1.44 17.21
C ALA A 492 18.24 0.96 17.20
N ALA A 493 18.03 -0.35 17.39
CA ALA A 493 16.69 -0.92 17.49
C ALA A 493 15.89 -0.38 18.69
N TRP A 494 16.54 -0.18 19.84
CA TRP A 494 15.89 0.28 21.06
C TRP A 494 15.51 1.77 21.01
N THR A 495 16.40 2.60 20.44
CA THR A 495 16.20 4.05 20.35
C THR A 495 15.44 4.49 19.10
N GLY A 496 15.28 3.61 18.10
CA GLY A 496 14.72 3.95 16.80
C GLY A 496 15.64 4.83 15.94
N ARG A 497 16.94 4.91 16.28
CA ARG A 497 17.95 5.67 15.53
C ARG A 497 18.73 4.76 14.57
N SER A 498 19.40 5.33 13.58
CA SER A 498 20.24 4.54 12.67
C SER A 498 21.56 4.12 13.36
N PRO A 499 22.13 2.94 13.05
CA PRO A 499 23.42 2.51 13.60
C PRO A 499 24.55 3.53 13.45
N SER A 500 24.52 4.35 12.39
CA SER A 500 25.49 5.41 12.14
C SER A 500 25.51 6.51 13.21
N THR A 501 24.42 6.73 13.97
CA THR A 501 24.41 7.74 15.03
C THR A 501 25.31 7.38 16.22
N PHE A 502 25.72 6.12 16.31
CA PHE A 502 26.61 5.61 17.36
C PHE A 502 28.05 5.44 16.86
N LYS A 503 28.34 5.81 15.61
CA LYS A 503 29.67 5.60 15.01
C LYS A 503 30.77 6.33 15.79
N ASP A 504 30.45 7.53 16.23
CA ASP A 504 31.35 8.45 16.94
C ASP A 504 31.36 8.22 18.47
N TRP A 505 30.57 7.27 18.97
CA TRP A 505 30.59 6.92 20.39
C TRP A 505 31.77 6.00 20.70
N SER A 506 32.41 6.24 21.84
CA SER A 506 33.46 5.35 22.32
C SER A 506 32.88 3.98 22.69
N ASP A 507 33.72 2.93 22.67
CA ASP A 507 33.29 1.57 23.06
C ASP A 507 32.79 1.51 24.50
N LEU A 508 33.35 2.36 25.37
CA LEU A 508 32.92 2.49 26.74
C LEU A 508 31.52 3.10 26.83
N ASP A 509 31.23 4.18 26.09
CA ASP A 509 29.91 4.82 26.09
C ASP A 509 28.83 3.88 25.53
N ILE A 510 29.16 3.16 24.47
CA ILE A 510 28.27 2.17 23.84
C ILE A 510 27.94 1.06 24.85
N ARG A 511 28.96 0.52 25.54
CA ARG A 511 28.78 -0.53 26.57
C ARG A 511 28.01 -0.03 27.78
N GLN A 512 28.39 1.11 28.34
CA GLN A 512 27.69 1.71 29.49
C GLN A 512 26.22 1.96 29.17
N ARG A 513 25.92 2.49 27.98
CA ARG A 513 24.53 2.70 27.58
C ARG A 513 23.79 1.39 27.44
N TYR A 514 24.39 0.39 26.80
CA TYR A 514 23.78 -0.93 26.65
C TYR A 514 23.53 -1.64 27.98
N ASP A 515 24.49 -1.60 28.90
CA ASP A 515 24.36 -2.17 30.23
C ASP A 515 23.31 -1.43 31.07
N ALA A 516 23.25 -0.10 30.98
CA ALA A 516 22.16 0.69 31.57
C ALA A 516 20.80 0.20 31.06
N LEU A 517 20.64 0.03 29.74
CA LEU A 517 19.39 -0.48 29.15
C LEU A 517 19.08 -1.94 29.52
N ARG A 518 20.11 -2.77 29.69
CA ARG A 518 19.96 -4.16 30.10
C ARG A 518 19.56 -4.28 31.57
N SER A 519 20.10 -3.39 32.41
CA SER A 519 19.80 -3.30 33.84
C SER A 519 18.41 -2.73 34.13
N GLU A 520 17.94 -1.80 33.28
CA GLU A 520 16.54 -1.40 33.19
C GLU A 520 15.71 -2.56 32.64
N LYS A 521 15.37 -3.52 33.52
CA LYS A 521 14.69 -4.81 33.30
C LYS A 521 13.31 -4.78 32.59
N ALA A 522 13.04 -3.82 31.72
CA ALA A 522 11.84 -3.72 30.90
C ALA A 522 12.17 -4.09 29.44
N TRP A 523 12.20 -5.38 29.12
CA TRP A 523 11.82 -5.79 27.77
C TRP A 523 10.41 -5.21 27.53
N PRO A 524 10.15 -4.39 26.50
CA PRO A 524 8.79 -4.05 26.15
C PRO A 524 8.15 -5.30 25.53
N SER A 525 7.71 -6.22 26.39
CA SER A 525 6.88 -7.35 26.00
C SER A 525 5.57 -6.76 25.49
N LYS A 526 5.48 -6.62 24.15
CA LYS A 526 4.34 -6.12 23.37
C LYS A 526 3.45 -5.13 24.13
N ARG A 527 3.79 -3.83 24.06
CA ARG A 527 2.93 -2.71 24.51
C ARG A 527 1.49 -2.89 24.00
N LYS A 528 0.60 -3.48 24.81
CA LYS A 528 -0.82 -3.12 24.83
C LYS A 528 -0.84 -1.68 25.31
N ARG A 529 -1.25 -0.76 24.42
CA ARG A 529 -1.48 0.65 24.73
C ARG A 529 -2.33 0.77 26.01
N ARG A 530 -1.71 1.07 27.14
CA ARG A 530 -2.39 1.63 28.31
C ARG A 530 -2.37 3.15 28.18
N LYS A 531 -3.53 3.75 28.45
CA LYS A 531 -3.76 5.19 28.51
C LYS A 531 -2.91 5.83 29.62
N PRO A 532 -2.55 7.12 29.49
CA PRO A 532 -1.91 7.86 30.57
C PRO A 532 -2.91 8.02 31.72
N LYS A 533 -2.41 7.83 32.94
CA LYS A 533 -3.09 8.08 34.21
C LYS A 533 -2.59 9.45 34.65
N GLU A 534 -3.48 10.43 34.72
CA GLU A 534 -3.20 11.74 35.29
C GLU A 534 -3.09 11.62 36.81
N GLU A 535 -2.14 12.38 37.33
CA GLU A 535 -1.90 12.68 38.74
C GLU A 535 -3.08 13.51 39.28
N SER A 536 -3.53 13.20 40.49
CA SER A 536 -4.43 14.07 41.24
C SER A 536 -3.86 14.32 42.62
N SER A 537 -3.90 15.61 42.97
CA SER A 537 -3.48 16.28 44.19
C SER A 537 -4.10 15.75 45.47
N GLU A 538 -3.37 16.04 46.55
CA GLU A 538 -3.69 15.93 47.96
C GLU A 538 -4.99 16.68 48.33
N GLU A 539 -5.80 16.10 49.24
CA GLU A 539 -6.19 16.72 50.52
C GLU A 539 -7.18 15.83 51.33
N SER A 540 -6.85 15.66 52.62
CA SER A 540 -7.70 15.69 53.83
C SER A 540 -8.97 14.83 53.97
N SER A 541 -8.98 13.87 54.91
CA SER A 541 -9.62 13.96 56.26
C SER A 541 -9.97 12.59 56.90
N GLU A 542 -9.61 12.46 58.19
CA GLU A 542 -10.32 11.76 59.31
C GLU A 542 -10.54 10.23 59.26
N GLU A 543 -9.83 9.47 60.10
CA GLU A 543 -10.22 8.93 61.44
C GLU A 543 -11.24 7.77 61.41
N GLU A 544 -10.79 6.53 61.73
CA GLU A 544 -11.41 5.68 62.78
C GLU A 544 -10.62 4.39 63.12
N LYS A 545 -10.87 3.88 64.34
CA LYS A 545 -10.15 2.91 65.19
C LYS A 545 -10.13 1.41 64.76
N ILE A 546 -8.97 0.76 64.98
CA ILE A 546 -8.62 -0.42 65.86
C ILE A 546 -9.77 -1.44 66.23
N PRO A 547 -9.59 -2.78 66.45
CA PRO A 547 -8.36 -3.60 66.69
C PRO A 547 -8.23 -5.00 66.01
N LEU A 548 -6.99 -5.52 66.08
CA LEU A 548 -6.49 -6.88 66.39
C LEU A 548 -7.35 -8.14 66.11
N LYS A 549 -6.71 -9.12 65.45
CA LYS A 549 -6.72 -10.51 65.94
C LYS A 549 -5.51 -11.32 65.45
N GLU A 550 -4.79 -11.87 66.43
CA GLU A 550 -3.83 -12.97 66.32
C GLU A 550 -4.56 -14.32 66.11
N GLU A 551 -3.84 -15.31 65.56
CA GLU A 551 -3.93 -16.79 65.77
C GLU A 551 -3.09 -17.43 64.63
N SER A 552 -1.93 -18.07 64.85
CA SER A 552 -1.58 -19.30 65.58
C SER A 552 -1.82 -20.62 64.79
N SER A 553 -1.11 -21.67 65.23
CA SER A 553 -0.96 -23.06 64.73
C SER A 553 0.08 -23.24 63.61
N GLU A 554 1.25 -23.87 63.79
CA GLU A 554 1.69 -25.15 64.39
C GLU A 554 1.41 -26.42 63.56
N GLU A 555 2.50 -27.17 63.36
CA GLU A 555 2.60 -28.63 63.21
C GLU A 555 1.99 -29.28 61.95
N SER A 556 2.40 -30.45 61.46
CA SER A 556 3.46 -31.44 61.70
C SER A 556 3.18 -32.52 60.65
N SER A 557 4.21 -33.20 60.15
CA SER A 557 4.27 -34.67 59.93
C SER A 557 5.11 -35.06 58.72
N GLU A 558 6.12 -35.82 59.07
CA GLU A 558 6.96 -36.68 58.25
C GLU A 558 6.13 -37.86 57.72
N GLU A 559 6.43 -38.31 56.50
CA GLU A 559 6.16 -39.70 56.15
C GLU A 559 7.24 -40.23 55.21
N GLU A 560 7.67 -41.45 55.52
CA GLU A 560 8.95 -42.06 55.23
C GLU A 560 8.73 -43.34 54.37
N ILE A 561 9.80 -43.82 53.69
CA ILE A 561 10.03 -45.22 53.24
C ILE A 561 9.39 -45.66 51.87
N PRO A 562 9.92 -46.63 51.08
CA PRO A 562 11.19 -47.39 51.14
C PRO A 562 12.10 -47.41 49.89
N LEU A 563 13.37 -47.71 50.17
CA LEU A 563 14.41 -48.26 49.30
C LEU A 563 14.09 -49.66 48.71
N LYS A 564 14.49 -49.90 47.45
CA LYS A 564 14.94 -51.22 46.96
C LYS A 564 16.14 -51.13 45.99
N LYS A 565 17.28 -51.54 46.54
CA LYS A 565 18.37 -52.39 46.02
C LYS A 565 18.52 -52.62 44.49
N LEU A 566 19.80 -52.51 44.10
CA LEU A 566 20.66 -53.52 43.45
C LEU A 566 21.26 -53.17 42.06
N VAL A 567 22.61 -53.17 42.03
CA VAL A 567 23.55 -53.73 41.02
C VAL A 567 24.61 -52.72 40.52
N LYS A 568 25.83 -52.89 41.05
CA LYS A 568 27.13 -52.52 40.42
C LYS A 568 27.53 -53.62 39.42
N PRO A 569 28.33 -53.32 38.38
CA PRO A 569 29.80 -53.45 38.46
C PRO A 569 30.49 -52.37 37.58
N LYS A 570 31.81 -52.15 37.47
CA LYS A 570 33.07 -52.71 38.00
C LYS A 570 34.12 -51.62 37.73
N LYS A 571 35.04 -51.40 38.67
CA LYS A 571 36.29 -50.62 38.49
C LYS A 571 37.21 -51.32 37.47
N LYS A 572 37.97 -50.54 36.71
CA LYS A 572 39.36 -50.84 36.36
C LYS A 572 40.14 -49.52 36.40
N GLU A 573 41.02 -49.43 37.40
CA GLU A 573 42.08 -48.43 37.55
C GLU A 573 43.34 -48.92 36.82
N GLU A 574 44.26 -47.97 36.63
CA GLU A 574 45.72 -48.02 36.40
C GLU A 574 46.06 -47.17 35.17
N SER A 575 46.76 -46.03 35.20
CA SER A 575 47.88 -45.45 35.98
C SER A 575 49.05 -45.19 35.02
N SER A 576 49.92 -44.24 35.38
CA SER A 576 51.20 -43.84 34.72
C SER A 576 51.02 -43.14 33.37
N GLU A 577 51.77 -42.10 32.99
CA GLU A 577 53.05 -41.59 33.46
C GLU A 577 53.29 -40.19 32.86
N GLU A 578 54.29 -39.50 33.38
CA GLU A 578 54.72 -38.14 33.09
C GLU A 578 55.22 -37.91 31.65
N SER A 579 55.18 -36.66 31.16
CA SER A 579 56.31 -36.05 30.44
C SER A 579 56.00 -34.59 30.10
N SER A 580 56.77 -33.71 30.74
CA SER A 580 56.95 -32.29 30.42
C SER A 580 57.96 -32.12 29.28
N GLU A 581 57.61 -31.40 28.22
CA GLU A 581 58.60 -30.73 27.37
C GLU A 581 58.15 -29.30 27.05
N GLU A 582 58.87 -28.37 27.67
CA GLU A 582 59.01 -26.97 27.25
C GLU A 582 59.74 -26.92 25.91
N GLU A 583 59.24 -26.16 24.92
CA GLU A 583 60.14 -25.66 23.87
C GLU A 583 59.87 -24.19 23.48
N LYS A 584 60.85 -23.40 23.92
CA LYS A 584 61.34 -22.08 23.51
C LYS A 584 60.72 -21.38 22.30
N ILE A 585 60.27 -20.16 22.63
CA ILE A 585 60.21 -18.95 21.81
C ILE A 585 61.61 -18.57 21.27
N PRO A 586 61.72 -17.99 20.05
CA PRO A 586 62.74 -16.98 19.78
C PRO A 586 62.11 -15.61 19.53
N LEU A 587 62.44 -14.70 20.45
CA LEU A 587 62.38 -13.26 20.30
C LEU A 587 63.24 -12.83 19.10
N LYS A 588 62.67 -12.05 18.18
CA LYS A 588 63.45 -11.11 17.36
C LYS A 588 63.04 -9.69 17.72
N LYS A 589 64.04 -9.03 18.29
CA LYS A 589 64.19 -7.63 18.62
C LYS A 589 64.57 -6.90 17.33
N GLU A 590 63.82 -5.88 16.92
CA GLU A 590 64.39 -4.77 16.14
C GLU A 590 63.87 -3.46 16.72
N GLU A 591 64.84 -2.59 16.97
CA GLU A 591 64.75 -1.30 17.61
C GLU A 591 64.55 -0.19 16.57
N SER A 592 64.04 0.93 17.07
CA SER A 592 64.32 2.32 16.66
C SER A 592 63.94 2.77 15.24
N SER A 593 63.12 3.81 15.16
CA SER A 593 63.62 5.19 15.21
C SER A 593 62.47 6.19 15.13
N GLU A 594 62.64 7.26 15.89
CA GLU A 594 61.83 8.46 15.93
C GLU A 594 62.06 9.32 14.68
N GLU A 595 61.09 10.17 14.34
CA GLU A 595 61.18 11.54 13.78
C GLU A 595 59.88 11.81 12.99
N SER A 596 58.98 12.70 13.46
CA SER A 596 59.09 14.17 13.43
C SER A 596 59.08 14.74 12.02
N SER A 597 57.91 15.18 11.54
CA SER A 597 57.76 16.51 10.93
C SER A 597 56.30 16.79 10.59
N GLU A 598 55.80 17.86 11.20
CA GLU A 598 54.67 18.66 10.78
C GLU A 598 54.94 19.21 9.37
N GLU A 599 53.93 19.21 8.48
CA GLU A 599 53.97 20.05 7.30
C GLU A 599 52.59 20.70 7.09
N GLU A 600 52.51 21.94 7.57
CA GLU A 600 51.50 22.92 7.18
C GLU A 600 51.73 23.32 5.71
N VAL A 601 50.68 23.31 4.89
CA VAL A 601 50.70 23.96 3.57
C VAL A 601 49.68 25.11 3.57
N PRO A 602 50.11 26.35 3.27
CA PRO A 602 49.33 27.56 3.54
C PRO A 602 48.37 27.94 2.41
N LEU A 603 47.27 28.56 2.83
CA LEU A 603 46.43 29.45 2.05
C LEU A 603 47.25 30.60 1.45
N LYS A 604 47.05 30.89 0.16
CA LYS A 604 47.32 32.22 -0.40
C LYS A 604 46.12 32.79 -1.14
N GLU A 605 45.91 34.04 -0.77
CA GLU A 605 44.94 35.05 -1.15
C GLU A 605 45.10 35.62 -2.58
N LEU A 606 44.02 36.28 -3.01
CA LEU A 606 43.97 37.52 -3.81
C LEU A 606 44.41 37.48 -5.28
N VAL A 607 43.42 37.50 -6.20
CA VAL A 607 43.38 38.50 -7.29
C VAL A 607 41.92 38.97 -7.50
N LYS A 608 41.72 40.29 -7.42
CA LYS A 608 40.47 41.03 -7.66
C LYS A 608 40.24 41.31 -9.16
N PRO A 609 39.03 41.73 -9.56
CA PRO A 609 38.49 41.51 -10.91
C PRO A 609 38.89 42.60 -11.91
N LYS A 610 38.99 42.21 -13.18
CA LYS A 610 39.08 43.14 -14.31
C LYS A 610 37.69 43.33 -14.93
N LYS A 611 37.42 44.60 -15.19
CA LYS A 611 36.21 45.26 -15.68
C LYS A 611 36.34 45.42 -17.20
N GLU A 612 35.29 45.14 -17.97
CA GLU A 612 35.00 45.56 -19.37
C GLU A 612 33.62 44.93 -19.70
N GLU A 613 32.49 45.65 -19.78
CA GLU A 613 31.98 46.65 -20.74
C GLU A 613 31.70 46.15 -22.18
N SER A 614 30.45 46.42 -22.63
CA SER A 614 29.90 46.41 -24.00
C SER A 614 29.79 45.03 -24.71
N SER A 615 28.80 44.70 -25.55
CA SER A 615 27.87 45.41 -26.46
C SER A 615 26.59 44.54 -26.62
N GLU A 616 25.37 45.08 -26.65
CA GLU A 616 24.60 45.55 -27.83
C GLU A 616 24.43 44.58 -29.02
N GLU A 617 23.15 44.30 -29.33
CA GLU A 617 22.50 43.96 -30.63
C GLU A 617 22.97 42.69 -31.39
N SER A 618 22.22 41.98 -32.25
CA SER A 618 20.92 42.10 -32.92
C SER A 618 20.43 40.69 -33.35
N SER A 619 19.16 40.60 -33.78
CA SER A 619 18.54 39.74 -34.83
C SER A 619 18.86 38.22 -34.87
N GLU A 620 17.99 37.28 -35.27
CA GLU A 620 16.99 37.29 -36.33
C GLU A 620 16.15 35.99 -36.26
N GLU A 621 14.97 36.03 -36.87
CA GLU A 621 14.03 34.91 -37.04
C GLU A 621 14.63 33.74 -37.82
N GLU A 622 14.25 32.49 -37.49
CA GLU A 622 14.09 31.46 -38.53
C GLU A 622 12.91 30.52 -38.22
N LYS A 623 11.89 30.61 -39.07
CA LYS A 623 10.78 29.66 -39.21
C LYS A 623 11.30 28.40 -39.90
N MET A 624 10.98 27.22 -39.36
CA MET A 624 10.99 25.99 -40.16
C MET A 624 9.67 25.22 -40.02
N VAL A 625 9.00 25.12 -41.16
CA VAL A 625 7.90 24.21 -41.51
C VAL A 625 8.52 22.99 -42.22
N PRO A 626 7.95 21.79 -42.06
CA PRO A 626 7.80 20.92 -43.24
C PRO A 626 6.35 20.40 -43.29
N LYS A 627 5.59 20.79 -44.30
CA LYS A 627 5.47 20.20 -45.65
C LYS A 627 4.85 18.79 -45.62
N LYS A 628 3.69 18.74 -46.28
CA LYS A 628 2.66 17.71 -46.36
C LYS A 628 2.54 17.35 -47.84
N GLU A 629 2.77 16.10 -48.20
CA GLU A 629 2.47 15.43 -49.49
C GLU A 629 2.24 13.95 -49.09
N SER A 630 1.11 13.24 -49.25
CA SER A 630 0.10 13.03 -50.30
C SER A 630 0.51 12.06 -51.41
N SER A 631 -0.03 10.84 -51.36
CA SER A 631 -0.47 9.93 -52.46
C SER A 631 -0.89 8.60 -51.79
N GLU A 632 -2.16 8.12 -51.78
CA GLU A 632 -2.93 7.50 -52.89
C GLU A 632 -2.06 6.53 -53.73
N GLU A 633 -2.42 5.29 -54.07
CA GLU A 633 -3.61 4.45 -53.97
C GLU A 633 -3.21 3.04 -54.47
N SER A 634 -4.01 2.00 -54.17
CA SER A 634 -4.14 0.72 -54.91
C SER A 634 -2.93 -0.25 -54.91
N SER A 635 -3.03 -1.57 -54.99
CA SER A 635 -4.11 -2.48 -55.41
C SER A 635 -3.89 -3.88 -54.79
N GLU A 636 -4.97 -4.65 -54.83
CA GLU A 636 -5.09 -6.09 -54.54
C GLU A 636 -4.16 -6.95 -55.43
N GLU A 637 -3.73 -8.12 -54.94
CA GLU A 637 -4.04 -9.43 -55.52
C GLU A 637 -3.31 -10.57 -54.78
N GLU A 638 -4.04 -11.67 -54.59
CA GLU A 638 -3.53 -12.96 -54.17
C GLU A 638 -2.91 -13.70 -55.37
N GLU A 639 -1.86 -14.50 -55.17
CA GLU A 639 -1.88 -15.89 -55.62
C GLU A 639 -0.68 -16.72 -55.14
N SER A 640 -0.99 -18.00 -54.97
CA SER A 640 -0.16 -19.15 -54.67
C SER A 640 0.87 -19.50 -55.75
N GLY A 641 2.02 -20.06 -55.35
CA GLY A 641 2.93 -20.76 -56.26
C GLY A 641 4.15 -21.36 -55.59
N SER A 642 4.19 -22.69 -55.54
CA SER A 642 5.35 -23.59 -55.34
C SER A 642 6.56 -23.17 -56.19
N GLY A 643 7.84 -23.37 -55.83
CA GLY A 643 8.52 -24.59 -55.37
C GLY A 643 9.80 -24.72 -56.24
N GLU A 644 10.90 -25.16 -55.62
CA GLU A 644 12.19 -25.53 -56.26
C GLU A 644 12.98 -24.44 -57.01
N GLU A 645 13.88 -23.70 -56.32
CA GLU A 645 15.21 -23.32 -56.86
C GLU A 645 16.09 -22.51 -55.86
N ILE A 646 16.28 -22.98 -54.62
CA ILE A 646 17.36 -22.44 -53.75
C ILE A 646 17.99 -23.59 -52.96
N ALA A 647 18.69 -24.47 -53.66
CA ALA A 647 19.43 -25.58 -53.06
C ALA A 647 20.87 -25.68 -53.60
N GLU A 648 21.61 -24.58 -53.74
CA GLU A 648 23.03 -24.71 -54.09
C GLU A 648 24.00 -23.59 -53.69
N ARG A 649 23.72 -22.81 -52.63
CA ARG A 649 24.72 -21.86 -52.09
C ARG A 649 24.64 -21.66 -50.58
N ARG A 650 24.96 -22.70 -49.79
CA ARG A 650 25.43 -22.55 -48.40
C ARG A 650 26.45 -23.63 -48.04
N LYS A 651 27.70 -23.45 -48.44
CA LYS A 651 28.82 -24.09 -47.73
C LYS A 651 28.97 -23.34 -46.40
N GLN A 652 28.35 -23.86 -45.36
CA GLN A 652 28.57 -23.39 -43.99
C GLN A 652 29.97 -23.84 -43.56
N GLU A 653 30.87 -22.88 -43.33
CA GLU A 653 32.02 -23.10 -42.45
C GLU A 653 31.45 -23.49 -41.08
N LYS A 654 31.58 -24.77 -40.72
CA LYS A 654 31.24 -25.25 -39.39
C LYS A 654 32.29 -24.72 -38.43
N ILE A 655 31.97 -23.63 -37.74
CA ILE A 655 32.72 -23.21 -36.56
C ILE A 655 32.37 -24.19 -35.45
N ASP A 656 33.38 -24.92 -34.95
CA ASP A 656 33.20 -25.94 -33.92
C ASP A 656 32.88 -25.27 -32.58
N VAL A 657 31.87 -25.78 -31.87
CA VAL A 657 31.45 -25.28 -30.56
C VAL A 657 32.61 -25.38 -29.56
N ALA A 658 33.48 -26.37 -29.74
CA ALA A 658 34.69 -26.55 -28.93
C ALA A 658 35.65 -25.35 -28.99
N ASP A 659 35.75 -24.65 -30.12
CA ASP A 659 36.64 -23.50 -30.27
C ASP A 659 36.11 -22.27 -29.53
N VAL A 660 34.79 -22.10 -29.49
CA VAL A 660 34.12 -21.03 -28.74
C VAL A 660 34.27 -21.25 -27.23
N GLU A 661 34.11 -22.49 -26.75
CA GLU A 661 34.28 -22.83 -25.34
C GLU A 661 35.73 -22.67 -24.85
N ARG A 662 36.71 -22.99 -25.71
CA ARG A 662 38.13 -22.79 -25.41
C ARG A 662 38.47 -21.30 -25.29
N ALA A 663 38.02 -20.48 -26.26
CA ALA A 663 38.26 -19.05 -26.23
C ALA A 663 37.62 -18.35 -25.00
N LEU A 664 36.42 -18.76 -24.61
CA LEU A 664 35.75 -18.25 -23.40
C LEU A 664 36.51 -18.63 -22.11
N SER A 665 37.06 -19.85 -22.06
CA SER A 665 37.85 -20.32 -20.91
C SER A 665 39.15 -19.52 -20.76
N ASP A 666 39.82 -19.19 -21.86
CA ASP A 666 41.06 -18.41 -21.84
C ASP A 666 40.85 -16.94 -21.43
N VAL A 667 39.72 -16.35 -21.84
CA VAL A 667 39.29 -15.02 -21.39
C VAL A 667 39.01 -15.01 -19.88
N MET A 668 38.29 -16.02 -19.38
CA MET A 668 37.97 -16.15 -17.95
C MET A 668 39.22 -16.38 -17.09
N ALA A 669 40.26 -17.00 -17.65
CA ALA A 669 41.54 -17.23 -17.00
C ALA A 669 42.44 -15.97 -16.91
N GLY A 670 42.03 -14.82 -17.47
CA GLY A 670 42.70 -13.54 -17.26
C GLY A 670 44.10 -13.44 -17.87
N ARG A 671 44.41 -14.23 -18.90
CA ARG A 671 45.67 -14.13 -19.64
C ARG A 671 45.68 -12.83 -20.47
N LYS A 672 46.27 -11.77 -19.90
CA LYS A 672 46.27 -10.37 -20.39
C LYS A 672 46.98 -10.12 -21.75
N GLY A 673 47.45 -11.15 -22.46
CA GLY A 673 48.25 -10.99 -23.68
C GLY A 673 47.48 -10.84 -24.99
N GLN A 674 46.17 -11.09 -25.01
CA GLN A 674 45.39 -11.21 -26.26
C GLN A 674 44.11 -10.34 -26.25
N ILE A 675 44.26 -9.03 -26.07
CA ILE A 675 43.12 -8.10 -26.15
C ILE A 675 42.61 -7.97 -27.60
N GLU A 676 43.45 -8.20 -28.62
CA GLU A 676 43.02 -8.23 -30.03
C GLU A 676 42.14 -9.45 -30.36
N GLU A 677 42.31 -10.58 -29.69
CA GLU A 677 41.45 -11.76 -29.90
C GLU A 677 40.05 -11.58 -29.30
N PHE A 678 39.87 -10.66 -28.35
CA PHE A 678 38.56 -10.41 -27.75
C PHE A 678 37.55 -9.86 -28.78
N SER A 679 38.02 -9.03 -29.72
CA SER A 679 37.16 -8.52 -30.80
C SER A 679 36.81 -9.61 -31.82
N GLN A 680 37.69 -10.58 -32.03
CA GLN A 680 37.39 -11.76 -32.86
C GLN A 680 36.37 -12.65 -32.17
N VAL A 681 36.53 -12.94 -30.87
CA VAL A 681 35.56 -13.74 -30.10
C VAL A 681 34.19 -13.06 -30.06
N GLN A 682 34.13 -11.74 -29.87
CA GLN A 682 32.87 -11.00 -29.94
C GLN A 682 32.20 -11.12 -31.33
N ASN A 683 32.95 -10.97 -32.41
CA ASN A 683 32.42 -11.13 -33.76
C ASN A 683 31.96 -12.58 -34.04
N THR A 684 32.72 -13.57 -33.58
CA THR A 684 32.35 -14.99 -33.72
C THR A 684 31.06 -15.30 -32.97
N VAL A 685 30.91 -14.81 -31.73
CA VAL A 685 29.68 -14.97 -30.95
C VAL A 685 28.50 -14.25 -31.63
N LEU A 686 28.70 -13.03 -32.14
CA LEU A 686 27.65 -12.30 -32.86
C LEU A 686 27.25 -12.99 -34.18
N LYS A 687 28.19 -13.64 -34.87
CA LYS A 687 27.91 -14.47 -36.05
C LYS A 687 27.14 -15.74 -35.66
N CYS A 688 27.52 -16.43 -34.58
CA CYS A 688 26.79 -17.61 -34.07
C CYS A 688 25.35 -17.27 -33.65
N LEU A 689 25.12 -16.07 -33.12
CA LEU A 689 23.79 -15.59 -32.74
C LEU A 689 22.98 -15.03 -33.93
N GLY A 690 23.53 -14.99 -35.13
CA GLY A 690 22.88 -14.45 -36.33
C GLY A 690 22.64 -12.93 -36.27
N LEU A 691 23.32 -12.22 -35.37
CA LEU A 691 23.18 -10.77 -35.17
C LEU A 691 24.04 -9.95 -36.13
N THR A 692 24.96 -10.61 -36.82
CA THR A 692 25.79 -10.01 -37.88
C THR A 692 25.75 -10.95 -39.08
N SER A 693 25.51 -10.40 -40.28
CA SER A 693 25.57 -11.16 -41.52
C SER A 693 27.03 -11.55 -41.82
N ALA A 694 27.22 -12.77 -42.35
CA ALA A 694 28.53 -13.37 -42.59
C ALA A 694 29.47 -12.49 -43.41
#